data_AF-A0A7V2Y8X4-F1
#
_entry.id   AF-A0A7V2Y8X4-F1
#
_cell.length_a   1.000
_cell.length_b   1.000
_cell.length_c   1.000
_cell.angle_alpha   90.00
_cell.angle_beta   90.00
_cell.angle_gamma   90.00
#
_symmetry.space_group_name_H-M   'P 1'
#
loop_
_entity.id
_entity.type
_entity.pdbx_description
1 polymer ?
#
loop_
_entity_poly.entity_id
_entity_poly.type
_entity_poly.pdbx_seq_one_letter_code
_entity_poly.pdbx_strand_id
1 'polypeptide(L)'
;MDPHLLVGGCAFPLEHTWRGDRGGLEQEEEEVSWRKTVFLGIILALLAGLYIWDHHRVAKQKGLEEEKKKLFPWKPEDVSEVIIQRPSDTIRLVREEEKGWLIKEPVTAKADQEEARRLLEGLLRARKDRVIADEPSDLQAYGLRDPKYVIRLRGKSPEEQRSVLLGAKNPTEVYYFSQLQGQKEVFLVSDTLRRDAEKSLVELRDKSLLTFDTSKVQSLKIWGGGKEILLHKETDKQWRIEGPKGLQADADAIQSLLFRLSRLRASAFEDKPERPLSEMGLDPPVRRIVLKLADPDEEKALLVGKEVSGEPVGAEKKPRLWAKLEGDSPLVQVEASQVGEIPLEKEGWRSKILISFDREKVERLEVVRGDETLALRKLAQNQWEIEKPERLSADPVKVSDLLWNLKDARAAGFPNIEGSGEDLLDPPLMLTRVWLEAQEKPLELRIGRAAPHGQGHYAKAPAQEETVEVPSSFLEEMKKATAWELREKRFVHFEVSKVKRVLLMWDGREMEIRRKGDSEWKMLKPEQKDLETHQVSGLLWSVREARFEGFPEQRPSDGEMGADSPKFHIEVFEEGKQPVARMSVGAEVKADPGLRYAWGDPKGQVYFVGGKLLEQISRDIKSISPSSASGESGSGG
;
A
#
# COMPACT_ATOMS: atom_id res chain seq x y z
N MET A 1 5.21 31.95 30.15
CA MET A 1 4.04 32.84 30.13
C MET A 1 3.14 32.36 31.24
N ASP A 2 3.53 32.70 32.46
CA ASP A 2 2.97 33.84 33.20
C ASP A 2 1.48 33.65 33.54
N PRO A 3 1.17 33.37 34.81
CA PRO A 3 -0.18 33.38 35.38
C PRO A 3 -0.54 34.79 35.92
N HIS A 4 -1.66 34.90 36.63
CA HIS A 4 -2.29 36.12 37.20
C HIS A 4 -3.25 36.82 36.21
N LEU A 5 -4.50 37.17 36.52
CA LEU A 5 -5.26 37.38 37.76
C LEU A 5 -6.72 36.91 37.51
N LEU A 6 -7.36 36.17 38.42
CA LEU A 6 -8.10 36.65 39.61
C LEU A 6 -9.20 37.66 39.22
N VAL A 7 -10.51 37.41 39.36
CA VAL A 7 -11.35 36.98 40.50
C VAL A 7 -12.36 38.09 40.76
N GLY A 8 -13.59 37.68 41.06
CA GLY A 8 -14.57 38.45 41.79
C GLY A 8 -15.96 37.89 41.50
N GLY A 9 -16.64 37.19 42.40
CA GLY A 9 -16.37 36.86 43.78
C GLY A 9 -17.55 36.05 44.30
N CYS A 10 -17.26 35.06 45.13
CA CYS A 10 -18.21 34.25 45.86
C CYS A 10 -19.08 35.11 46.80
N ALA A 11 -20.28 34.64 47.14
CA ALA A 11 -20.55 33.98 48.42
C ALA A 11 -22.03 34.05 48.83
N PHE A 12 -22.54 32.91 49.27
CA PHE A 12 -23.57 32.72 50.33
C PHE A 12 -23.25 33.56 51.60
N PRO A 13 -24.07 33.63 52.69
CA PRO A 13 -25.37 33.02 52.99
C PRO A 13 -26.42 33.95 53.68
N LEU A 14 -27.63 33.39 53.79
CA LEU A 14 -28.65 33.40 54.86
C LEU A 14 -28.62 34.44 56.01
N GLU A 15 -29.78 35.07 56.20
CA GLU A 15 -30.64 35.11 57.42
C GLU A 15 -31.26 36.48 57.73
N HIS A 16 -32.51 36.38 58.23
CA HIS A 16 -33.28 37.33 59.04
C HIS A 16 -34.34 38.27 58.41
N THR A 17 -35.58 37.76 58.49
CA THR A 17 -36.78 38.34 59.16
C THR A 17 -37.67 39.40 58.46
N TRP A 18 -38.85 38.89 58.05
CA TRP A 18 -40.22 39.30 58.44
C TRP A 18 -40.63 40.79 58.48
N ARG A 19 -41.60 41.13 57.60
CA ARG A 19 -43.00 41.54 57.86
C ARG A 19 -43.43 42.82 57.13
N GLY A 20 -44.50 42.72 56.34
CA GLY A 20 -45.57 43.73 56.32
C GLY A 20 -45.79 44.56 55.05
N ASP A 21 -46.78 44.10 54.29
CA ASP A 21 -47.90 44.87 53.72
C ASP A 21 -47.87 45.49 52.30
N ARG A 22 -48.91 45.07 51.59
CA ARG A 22 -49.64 45.51 50.39
C ARG A 22 -49.31 46.85 49.70
N GLY A 23 -49.28 46.76 48.38
CA GLY A 23 -49.61 47.85 47.45
C GLY A 23 -49.54 47.36 46.00
N GLY A 24 -50.67 47.01 45.40
CA GLY A 24 -50.76 46.40 44.07
C GLY A 24 -50.53 47.37 42.92
N LEU A 25 -50.00 46.84 41.82
CA LEU A 25 -50.21 47.30 40.45
C LEU A 25 -50.32 46.05 39.57
N GLU A 26 -51.46 45.93 38.91
CA GLU A 26 -51.92 44.79 38.11
C GLU A 26 -51.06 44.60 36.85
N GLN A 27 -50.69 43.35 36.57
CA GLN A 27 -50.20 42.88 35.28
C GLN A 27 -51.40 42.43 34.45
N GLU A 28 -51.65 43.07 33.29
CA GLU A 28 -52.49 42.49 32.24
C GLU A 28 -51.71 41.34 31.57
N GLU A 29 -51.89 40.12 32.06
CA GLU A 29 -51.61 38.91 31.29
C GLU A 29 -52.84 38.62 30.41
N GLU A 30 -52.74 38.87 29.10
CA GLU A 30 -53.72 38.35 28.14
C GLU A 30 -53.63 36.82 28.11
N GLU A 31 -54.53 36.14 28.84
CA GLU A 31 -54.71 34.69 28.77
C GLU A 31 -55.08 34.28 27.34
N VAL A 32 -54.19 33.53 26.68
CA VAL A 32 -54.45 32.96 25.35
C VAL A 32 -55.59 31.93 25.47
N SER A 33 -56.78 32.31 25.02
CA SER A 33 -57.96 31.44 24.96
C SER A 33 -57.64 30.13 24.24
N TRP A 34 -57.67 29.00 24.95
CA TRP A 34 -57.37 27.67 24.41
C TRP A 34 -58.21 27.31 23.16
N ARG A 35 -59.42 27.86 23.05
CA ARG A 35 -60.29 27.71 21.87
C ARG A 35 -59.71 28.40 20.64
N LYS A 36 -59.08 29.57 20.80
CA LYS A 36 -58.38 30.28 19.71
C LYS A 36 -57.12 29.51 19.31
N THR A 37 -56.40 28.90 20.25
CA THR A 37 -55.22 28.06 19.97
C THR A 37 -55.56 26.78 19.22
N VAL A 38 -56.63 26.08 19.61
CA VAL A 38 -57.13 24.88 18.88
C VAL A 38 -57.59 25.26 17.48
N PHE A 39 -58.34 26.36 17.34
CA PHE A 39 -58.78 26.85 16.03
C PHE A 39 -57.60 27.23 15.12
N LEU A 40 -56.59 27.91 15.66
CA LEU A 40 -55.35 28.22 14.94
C LEU A 40 -54.58 26.96 14.54
N GLY A 41 -54.54 25.94 15.40
CA GLY A 41 -53.94 24.64 15.11
C GLY A 41 -54.64 23.91 13.95
N ILE A 42 -55.97 23.96 13.88
CA ILE A 42 -56.74 23.39 12.76
C ILE A 42 -56.46 24.15 11.46
N ILE A 43 -56.39 25.48 11.50
CA ILE A 43 -56.04 26.29 10.33
C ILE A 43 -54.62 25.96 9.85
N LEU A 44 -53.65 25.86 10.76
CA LEU A 44 -52.27 25.48 10.42
C LEU A 44 -52.21 24.08 9.80
N ALA A 45 -52.96 23.12 10.31
CA ALA A 45 -53.03 21.77 9.74
C ALA A 45 -53.66 21.77 8.34
N LEU A 46 -54.71 22.56 8.11
CA LEU A 46 -55.32 22.72 6.78
C LEU A 46 -54.36 23.39 5.79
N LEU A 47 -53.65 24.44 6.21
CA LEU A 47 -52.64 25.11 5.39
C LEU A 47 -51.46 24.20 5.06
N ALA A 48 -50.97 23.42 6.03
CA ALA A 48 -49.94 22.41 5.80
C ALA A 48 -50.41 21.31 4.84
N GLY A 49 -51.66 20.84 4.97
CA GLY A 49 -52.27 19.88 4.05
C GLY A 49 -52.39 20.41 2.62
N LEU A 50 -52.82 21.66 2.45
CA LEU A 50 -52.88 22.33 1.14
C LEU A 50 -51.49 22.53 0.54
N TYR A 51 -50.51 22.93 1.34
CA TYR A 51 -49.12 23.06 0.90
C TYR A 51 -48.54 21.73 0.44
N ILE A 52 -48.74 20.64 1.19
CA ILE A 52 -48.27 19.30 0.81
C ILE A 52 -48.95 18.82 -0.49
N TRP A 53 -50.27 19.03 -0.62
CA TRP A 53 -51.02 18.65 -1.81
C TRP A 53 -50.56 19.42 -3.06
N ASP A 54 -50.40 20.74 -2.95
CA ASP A 54 -49.94 21.58 -4.05
C ASP A 54 -48.48 21.25 -4.41
N HIS A 55 -47.61 21.07 -3.42
CA HIS A 55 -46.22 20.66 -3.65
C HIS A 55 -46.14 19.30 -4.36
N HIS A 56 -46.94 18.30 -3.95
CA HIS A 56 -47.01 17.02 -4.65
C HIS A 56 -47.60 17.13 -6.06
N ARG A 57 -48.61 17.99 -6.27
CA ARG A 57 -49.22 18.21 -7.58
C ARG A 57 -48.23 18.89 -8.53
N VAL A 58 -47.56 19.95 -8.09
CA VAL A 58 -46.53 20.67 -8.84
C VAL A 58 -45.33 19.76 -9.11
N ALA A 59 -44.89 18.98 -8.12
CA ALA A 59 -43.84 17.98 -8.32
C ALA A 59 -44.24 16.91 -9.34
N LYS A 60 -45.50 16.42 -9.30
CA LYS A 60 -46.03 15.46 -10.27
C LYS A 60 -46.14 16.07 -11.67
N GLN A 61 -46.58 17.32 -11.79
CA GLN A 61 -46.65 18.04 -13.08
C GLN A 61 -45.26 18.29 -13.66
N LYS A 62 -44.31 18.78 -12.86
CA LYS A 62 -42.91 18.94 -13.26
C LYS A 62 -42.30 17.61 -13.68
N GLY A 63 -42.55 16.53 -12.93
CA GLY A 63 -42.13 15.19 -13.31
C GLY A 63 -42.67 14.74 -14.67
N LEU A 64 -43.96 14.97 -14.94
CA LEU A 64 -44.58 14.67 -16.23
C LEU A 64 -44.00 15.51 -17.38
N GLU A 65 -43.68 16.78 -17.14
CA GLU A 65 -43.02 17.63 -18.13
C GLU A 65 -41.57 17.20 -18.39
N GLU A 66 -40.83 16.81 -17.36
CA GLU A 66 -39.47 16.27 -17.48
C GLU A 66 -39.46 14.92 -18.22
N GLU A 67 -40.45 14.05 -17.99
CA GLU A 67 -40.62 12.80 -18.76
C GLU A 67 -40.88 13.08 -20.25
N LYS A 68 -41.68 14.09 -20.58
CA LYS A 68 -41.94 14.50 -21.98
C LYS A 68 -40.69 15.03 -22.69
N LYS A 69 -39.70 15.54 -21.96
CA LYS A 69 -38.43 16.00 -22.53
C LYS A 69 -37.51 14.85 -22.91
N LYS A 70 -37.67 13.64 -22.34
CA LYS A 70 -36.81 12.50 -22.69
C LYS A 70 -36.98 12.11 -24.15
N LEU A 71 -35.85 11.83 -24.82
CA LEU A 71 -35.89 11.33 -26.20
C LEU A 71 -36.32 9.86 -26.25
N PHE A 72 -35.92 9.10 -25.22
CA PHE A 72 -36.14 7.66 -25.11
C PHE A 72 -36.77 7.33 -23.76
N PRO A 73 -38.09 7.02 -23.69
CA PRO A 73 -38.81 6.84 -22.43
C PRO A 73 -38.74 5.40 -21.90
N TRP A 74 -37.63 4.68 -22.12
CA TRP A 74 -37.44 3.32 -21.61
C TRP A 74 -36.54 3.30 -20.38
N LYS A 75 -36.70 2.25 -19.57
CA LYS A 75 -35.69 1.89 -18.57
C LYS A 75 -34.55 1.09 -19.22
N PRO A 76 -33.34 1.08 -18.65
CA PRO A 76 -32.21 0.33 -19.19
C PRO A 76 -32.49 -1.17 -19.41
N GLU A 77 -33.26 -1.80 -18.54
CA GLU A 77 -33.67 -3.21 -18.62
C GLU A 77 -34.60 -3.50 -19.81
N ASP A 78 -35.41 -2.51 -20.22
CA ASP A 78 -36.42 -2.65 -21.26
C ASP A 78 -35.85 -2.48 -22.68
N VAL A 79 -34.61 -2.02 -22.83
CA VAL A 79 -33.97 -1.83 -24.15
C VAL A 79 -33.30 -3.12 -24.62
N SER A 80 -33.72 -3.61 -25.79
CA SER A 80 -33.21 -4.83 -26.42
C SER A 80 -32.15 -4.56 -27.50
N GLU A 81 -32.13 -3.35 -28.07
CA GLU A 81 -31.27 -3.04 -29.21
C GLU A 81 -30.87 -1.56 -29.25
N VAL A 82 -29.60 -1.31 -29.59
CA VAL A 82 -29.03 0.01 -29.83
C VAL A 82 -28.40 0.00 -31.23
N ILE A 83 -28.82 0.91 -32.11
CA ILE A 83 -28.25 1.09 -33.44
C ILE A 83 -27.74 2.51 -33.55
N ILE A 84 -26.46 2.67 -33.87
CA ILE A 84 -25.83 3.94 -34.17
C ILE A 84 -25.37 3.91 -35.62
N GLN A 85 -26.00 4.72 -36.47
CA GLN A 85 -25.64 4.88 -37.87
C GLN A 85 -24.86 6.18 -38.06
N ARG A 86 -23.72 6.09 -38.75
CA ARG A 86 -22.79 7.17 -39.07
C ARG A 86 -22.49 7.14 -40.57
N PRO A 87 -21.82 8.15 -41.14
CA PRO A 87 -21.46 8.12 -42.55
C PRO A 87 -20.43 7.03 -42.86
N SER A 88 -19.57 6.70 -41.89
CA SER A 88 -18.50 5.70 -42.03
C SER A 88 -18.97 4.26 -41.85
N ASP A 89 -19.92 4.03 -40.94
CA ASP A 89 -20.24 2.70 -40.41
C ASP A 89 -21.59 2.67 -39.68
N THR A 90 -22.06 1.47 -39.36
CA THR A 90 -23.20 1.23 -38.47
C THR A 90 -22.78 0.26 -37.37
N ILE A 91 -23.02 0.65 -36.13
CA ILE A 91 -22.79 -0.21 -34.95
C ILE A 91 -24.15 -0.64 -34.43
N ARG A 92 -24.36 -1.95 -34.37
CA ARG A 92 -25.61 -2.57 -33.89
C ARG A 92 -25.31 -3.45 -32.69
N LEU A 93 -25.81 -3.05 -31.52
CA LEU A 93 -25.76 -3.83 -30.29
C LEU A 93 -27.13 -4.45 -30.01
N VAL A 94 -27.14 -5.73 -29.68
CA VAL A 94 -28.35 -6.49 -29.34
C VAL A 94 -28.13 -7.15 -27.97
N ARG A 95 -29.10 -7.03 -27.08
CA ARG A 95 -29.07 -7.71 -25.78
C ARG A 95 -29.70 -9.10 -25.91
N GLU A 96 -28.92 -10.14 -25.60
CA GLU A 96 -29.37 -11.51 -25.45
C GLU A 96 -29.33 -11.88 -23.95
N GLU A 97 -30.35 -12.58 -23.42
CA GLU A 97 -30.56 -12.74 -21.97
C GLU A 97 -29.39 -13.40 -21.24
N GLU A 98 -28.78 -14.44 -21.83
CA GLU A 98 -27.67 -15.19 -21.21
C GLU A 98 -26.29 -14.61 -21.55
N LYS A 99 -26.18 -13.90 -22.68
CA LYS A 99 -24.89 -13.44 -23.23
C LYS A 99 -24.65 -11.95 -23.04
N GLY A 100 -25.64 -11.22 -22.53
CA GLY A 100 -25.60 -9.77 -22.41
C GLY A 100 -25.62 -9.08 -23.77
N TRP A 101 -24.96 -7.93 -23.86
CA TRP A 101 -24.83 -7.16 -25.09
C TRP A 101 -23.85 -7.80 -26.07
N LEU A 102 -24.31 -8.01 -27.31
CA LEU A 102 -23.51 -8.45 -28.43
C LEU A 102 -23.51 -7.39 -29.51
N ILE A 103 -22.38 -7.24 -30.19
CA ILE A 103 -22.27 -6.49 -31.43
C ILE A 103 -22.64 -7.44 -32.57
N LYS A 104 -23.57 -7.02 -33.43
CA LYS A 104 -24.00 -7.78 -34.63
C LYS A 104 -23.54 -7.11 -35.93
N GLU A 105 -23.28 -5.81 -35.91
CA GLU A 105 -22.74 -5.05 -37.05
C GLU A 105 -21.67 -4.06 -36.57
N PRO A 106 -20.59 -3.86 -37.35
CA PRO A 106 -20.28 -4.50 -38.64
C PRO A 106 -19.71 -5.92 -38.50
N VAL A 107 -19.44 -6.36 -37.28
CA VAL A 107 -18.91 -7.69 -36.95
C VAL A 107 -19.77 -8.35 -35.88
N THR A 108 -19.74 -9.68 -35.82
CA THR A 108 -20.36 -10.43 -34.73
C THR A 108 -19.35 -10.64 -33.62
N ALA A 109 -19.53 -9.98 -32.48
CA ALA A 109 -18.62 -10.05 -31.34
C ALA A 109 -19.34 -9.80 -30.01
N LYS A 110 -18.70 -10.16 -28.90
CA LYS A 110 -19.15 -9.73 -27.57
C LYS A 110 -18.92 -8.22 -27.41
N ALA A 111 -19.88 -7.51 -26.83
CA ALA A 111 -19.66 -6.14 -26.39
C ALA A 111 -19.00 -6.13 -25.01
N ASP A 112 -18.24 -5.08 -24.72
CA ASP A 112 -17.87 -4.76 -23.34
C ASP A 112 -19.17 -4.33 -22.62
N GLN A 113 -19.56 -5.12 -21.61
CA GLN A 113 -20.86 -4.96 -20.96
C GLN A 113 -20.97 -3.62 -20.21
N GLU A 114 -19.87 -3.15 -19.63
CA GLU A 114 -19.84 -1.88 -18.91
C GLU A 114 -19.86 -0.68 -19.86
N GLU A 115 -19.16 -0.77 -21.00
CA GLU A 115 -19.21 0.28 -22.03
C GLU A 115 -20.56 0.34 -22.74
N ALA A 116 -21.18 -0.81 -23.02
CA ALA A 116 -22.53 -0.91 -23.58
C ALA A 116 -23.58 -0.36 -22.60
N ARG A 117 -23.48 -0.70 -21.31
CA ARG A 117 -24.35 -0.14 -20.25
C ARG A 117 -24.19 1.37 -20.14
N ARG A 118 -22.95 1.87 -20.08
CA ARG A 118 -22.67 3.32 -20.01
C ARG A 118 -23.19 4.07 -21.24
N LEU A 119 -23.02 3.49 -22.44
CA LEU A 119 -23.59 4.04 -23.66
C LEU A 119 -25.12 4.13 -23.55
N LEU A 120 -25.79 3.02 -23.21
CA LEU A 120 -27.24 2.99 -23.08
C LEU A 120 -27.77 4.02 -22.06
N GLU A 121 -27.15 4.10 -20.89
CA GLU A 121 -27.55 5.07 -19.86
C GLU A 121 -27.36 6.52 -20.33
N GLY A 122 -26.28 6.80 -21.07
CA GLY A 122 -26.07 8.10 -21.71
C GLY A 122 -27.18 8.45 -22.70
N LEU A 123 -27.53 7.50 -23.57
CA LEU A 123 -28.61 7.65 -24.54
C LEU A 123 -29.98 7.87 -23.86
N LEU A 124 -30.33 7.08 -22.83
CA LEU A 124 -31.60 7.21 -22.10
C LEU A 124 -31.73 8.51 -21.30
N ARG A 125 -30.61 9.11 -20.90
CA ARG A 125 -30.59 10.44 -20.25
C ARG A 125 -30.74 11.60 -21.24
N ALA A 126 -30.62 11.34 -22.54
CA ALA A 126 -30.76 12.38 -23.55
C ALA A 126 -32.16 12.97 -23.55
N ARG A 127 -32.22 14.30 -23.62
CA ARG A 127 -33.46 15.08 -23.52
C ARG A 127 -33.47 16.24 -24.50
N LYS A 128 -34.68 16.64 -24.90
CA LYS A 128 -34.95 17.89 -25.59
C LYS A 128 -34.59 19.04 -24.65
N ASP A 129 -33.71 19.93 -25.10
CA ASP A 129 -33.34 21.14 -24.37
C ASP A 129 -34.30 22.28 -24.68
N ARG A 130 -34.35 22.68 -25.96
CA ARG A 130 -35.24 23.73 -26.45
C ARG A 130 -35.77 23.41 -27.84
N VAL A 131 -37.07 23.57 -28.05
CA VAL A 131 -37.71 23.50 -29.37
C VAL A 131 -37.36 24.76 -30.16
N ILE A 132 -36.94 24.59 -31.41
CA ILE A 132 -36.53 25.67 -32.32
C ILE A 132 -37.61 25.95 -33.36
N ALA A 133 -38.26 24.91 -33.87
CA ALA A 133 -39.36 25.03 -34.82
C ALA A 133 -40.30 23.82 -34.69
N ASP A 134 -41.61 24.07 -34.60
CA ASP A 134 -42.62 23.01 -34.53
C ASP A 134 -42.79 22.29 -35.88
N GLU A 135 -42.76 23.06 -36.97
CA GLU A 135 -42.89 22.57 -38.34
C GLU A 135 -41.99 23.41 -39.28
N PRO A 136 -40.68 23.10 -39.37
CA PRO A 136 -39.77 23.84 -40.22
C PRO A 136 -40.06 23.60 -41.71
N SER A 137 -39.97 24.66 -42.52
CA SER A 137 -40.12 24.58 -43.98
C SER A 137 -38.89 24.01 -44.70
N ASP A 138 -37.70 24.08 -44.07
CA ASP A 138 -36.45 23.55 -44.62
C ASP A 138 -35.62 22.81 -43.54
N LEU A 139 -35.51 21.48 -43.68
CA LEU A 139 -34.68 20.64 -42.81
C LEU A 139 -33.18 20.70 -43.15
N GLN A 140 -32.82 21.18 -44.35
CA GLN A 140 -31.42 21.33 -44.76
C GLN A 140 -30.70 22.38 -43.91
N ALA A 141 -31.38 23.49 -43.58
CA ALA A 141 -30.85 24.54 -42.70
C ALA A 141 -30.41 24.02 -41.32
N TYR A 142 -30.99 22.92 -40.86
CA TYR A 142 -30.67 22.27 -39.59
C TYR A 142 -29.75 21.05 -39.75
N GLY A 143 -29.33 20.71 -40.97
CA GLY A 143 -28.57 19.50 -41.27
C GLY A 143 -29.35 18.19 -41.04
N LEU A 144 -30.68 18.24 -41.05
CA LEU A 144 -31.55 17.09 -40.75
C LEU A 144 -32.06 16.36 -41.99
N ARG A 145 -31.80 16.89 -43.20
CA ARG A 145 -32.08 16.20 -44.47
C ARG A 145 -31.13 15.02 -44.70
N ASP A 146 -29.88 15.18 -44.31
CA ASP A 146 -28.83 14.15 -44.34
C ASP A 146 -28.11 14.16 -42.97
N PRO A 147 -28.74 13.58 -41.93
CA PRO A 147 -28.21 13.65 -40.57
C PRO A 147 -26.95 12.80 -40.44
N LYS A 148 -25.90 13.37 -39.86
CA LYS A 148 -24.62 12.66 -39.66
C LYS A 148 -24.74 11.49 -38.69
N TYR A 149 -25.60 11.59 -37.69
CA TYR A 149 -25.80 10.50 -36.73
C TYR A 149 -27.29 10.19 -36.62
N VAL A 150 -27.60 8.90 -36.73
CA VAL A 150 -28.94 8.37 -36.44
C VAL A 150 -28.81 7.36 -35.31
N ILE A 151 -29.42 7.68 -34.17
CA ILE A 151 -29.39 6.83 -32.98
C ILE A 151 -30.78 6.23 -32.81
N ARG A 152 -30.84 4.92 -32.72
CA ARG A 152 -32.09 4.18 -32.64
C ARG A 152 -32.06 3.18 -31.50
N LEU A 153 -33.09 3.23 -30.67
CA LEU A 153 -33.34 2.26 -29.60
C LEU A 153 -34.58 1.45 -29.92
N ARG A 154 -34.53 0.14 -29.65
CA ARG A 154 -35.70 -0.73 -29.61
C ARG A 154 -35.93 -1.18 -28.16
N GLY A 155 -37.15 -0.95 -27.67
CA GLY A 155 -37.58 -1.43 -26.37
C GLY A 155 -38.49 -2.66 -26.48
N LYS A 156 -38.66 -3.36 -25.35
CA LYS A 156 -39.62 -4.45 -25.16
C LYS A 156 -40.87 -3.99 -24.39
N SER A 157 -40.82 -2.85 -23.71
CA SER A 157 -41.93 -2.32 -22.90
C SER A 157 -41.90 -0.78 -22.81
N PRO A 158 -42.60 -0.05 -23.70
CA PRO A 158 -43.38 -0.57 -24.83
C PRO A 158 -42.49 -1.20 -25.90
N GLU A 159 -43.02 -2.19 -26.62
CA GLU A 159 -42.37 -2.77 -27.79
C GLU A 159 -42.44 -1.80 -28.98
N GLU A 160 -41.51 -0.85 -28.98
CA GLU A 160 -41.44 0.23 -29.94
C GLU A 160 -39.98 0.47 -30.35
N GLN A 161 -39.83 1.13 -31.50
CA GLN A 161 -38.54 1.64 -31.96
C GLN A 161 -38.63 3.16 -32.06
N ARG A 162 -37.63 3.87 -31.52
CA ARG A 162 -37.49 5.32 -31.68
C ARG A 162 -36.12 5.63 -32.24
N SER A 163 -36.08 6.57 -33.18
CA SER A 163 -34.83 7.11 -33.72
C SER A 163 -34.75 8.61 -33.49
N VAL A 164 -33.57 9.10 -33.09
CA VAL A 164 -33.21 10.51 -33.05
C VAL A 164 -32.23 10.78 -34.19
N LEU A 165 -32.54 11.79 -35.00
CA LEU A 165 -31.68 12.32 -36.05
C LEU A 165 -30.89 13.49 -35.46
N LEU A 166 -29.55 13.47 -35.56
CA LEU A 166 -28.68 14.58 -35.17
C LEU A 166 -28.16 15.29 -36.43
N GLY A 167 -28.50 16.56 -36.55
CA GLY A 167 -28.12 17.42 -37.66
C GLY A 167 -26.89 18.27 -37.37
N ALA A 168 -26.91 19.52 -37.84
CA ALA A 168 -25.82 20.47 -37.68
C ALA A 168 -25.68 20.95 -36.23
N LYS A 169 -24.44 21.31 -35.86
CA LYS A 169 -24.15 22.00 -34.62
C LYS A 169 -24.79 23.39 -34.65
N ASN A 170 -25.33 23.83 -33.53
CA ASN A 170 -25.92 25.17 -33.42
C ASN A 170 -24.83 26.25 -33.38
N PRO A 171 -25.16 27.54 -33.63
CA PRO A 171 -24.17 28.62 -33.67
C PRO A 171 -23.40 28.85 -32.36
N THR A 172 -23.98 28.46 -31.21
CA THR A 172 -23.29 28.57 -29.91
C THR A 172 -22.30 27.43 -29.70
N GLU A 173 -22.24 26.45 -30.59
CA GLU A 173 -21.32 25.32 -30.54
C GLU A 173 -21.45 24.41 -29.31
N VAL A 174 -22.61 24.41 -28.65
CA VAL A 174 -22.87 23.59 -27.46
C VAL A 174 -23.95 22.54 -27.71
N TYR A 175 -24.82 22.77 -28.71
CA TYR A 175 -25.98 21.93 -28.99
C TYR A 175 -26.01 21.49 -30.45
N TYR A 176 -26.79 20.45 -30.73
CA TYR A 176 -27.09 19.99 -32.09
C TYR A 176 -28.58 20.15 -32.35
N PHE A 177 -28.92 20.58 -33.57
CA PHE A 177 -30.29 20.46 -34.05
C PHE A 177 -30.63 18.99 -34.19
N SER A 178 -31.82 18.60 -33.74
CA SER A 178 -32.25 17.20 -33.70
C SER A 178 -33.74 17.08 -33.93
N GLN A 179 -34.14 15.90 -34.39
CA GLN A 179 -35.53 15.55 -34.65
C GLN A 179 -35.77 14.09 -34.31
N LEU A 180 -36.93 13.80 -33.70
CA LEU A 180 -37.41 12.42 -33.58
C LEU A 180 -37.96 11.97 -34.92
N GLN A 181 -37.50 10.83 -35.42
CA GLN A 181 -37.94 10.31 -36.71
C GLN A 181 -39.47 10.12 -36.72
N GLY A 182 -40.15 10.70 -37.71
CA GLY A 182 -41.62 10.70 -37.82
C GLY A 182 -42.31 11.88 -37.15
N GLN A 183 -41.58 12.76 -36.45
CA GLN A 183 -42.09 14.02 -35.89
C GLN A 183 -41.57 15.21 -36.70
N LYS A 184 -42.34 16.29 -36.77
CA LYS A 184 -41.94 17.52 -37.50
C LYS A 184 -41.06 18.44 -36.65
N GLU A 185 -41.25 18.41 -35.33
CA GLU A 185 -40.57 19.29 -34.37
C GLU A 185 -39.04 19.15 -34.43
N VAL A 186 -38.35 20.29 -34.55
CA VAL A 186 -36.89 20.42 -34.45
C VAL A 186 -36.53 21.05 -33.11
N PHE A 187 -35.64 20.40 -32.38
CA PHE A 187 -35.20 20.80 -31.04
C PHE A 187 -33.67 20.70 -30.90
N LEU A 188 -33.14 21.25 -29.81
CA LEU A 188 -31.74 21.16 -29.44
C LEU A 188 -31.48 20.00 -28.49
N VAL A 189 -30.35 19.33 -28.67
CA VAL A 189 -29.79 18.33 -27.75
C VAL A 189 -28.35 18.67 -27.40
N SER A 190 -27.91 18.27 -26.22
CA SER A 190 -26.53 18.44 -25.74
C SER A 190 -25.52 17.65 -26.59
N ASP A 191 -24.29 18.16 -26.72
CA ASP A 191 -23.14 17.46 -27.35
C ASP A 191 -22.85 16.07 -26.76
N THR A 192 -23.32 15.78 -25.53
CA THR A 192 -23.22 14.43 -24.94
C THR A 192 -23.77 13.34 -25.87
N LEU A 193 -24.90 13.61 -26.55
CA LEU A 193 -25.52 12.63 -27.43
C LEU A 193 -24.65 12.31 -28.66
N ARG A 194 -23.93 13.32 -29.19
CA ARG A 194 -22.95 13.11 -30.26
C ARG A 194 -21.75 12.29 -29.75
N ARG A 195 -21.21 12.60 -28.58
CA ARG A 195 -20.08 11.83 -27.99
C ARG A 195 -20.43 10.35 -27.82
N ASP A 196 -21.61 10.06 -27.31
CA ASP A 196 -22.13 8.69 -27.22
C ASP A 196 -22.28 8.06 -28.62
N ALA A 197 -22.78 8.83 -29.58
CA ALA A 197 -22.90 8.41 -30.97
C ALA A 197 -21.57 8.28 -31.72
N GLU A 198 -20.43 8.68 -31.15
CA GLU A 198 -19.10 8.58 -31.76
C GLU A 198 -18.22 7.47 -31.19
N LYS A 199 -18.60 6.85 -30.06
CA LYS A 199 -17.85 5.73 -29.45
C LYS A 199 -17.44 4.71 -30.52
N SER A 200 -16.16 4.42 -30.63
CA SER A 200 -15.68 3.50 -31.68
C SER A 200 -16.14 2.06 -31.47
N LEU A 201 -16.14 1.26 -32.53
CA LEU A 201 -16.39 -0.18 -32.44
C LEU A 201 -15.43 -0.85 -31.45
N VAL A 202 -14.17 -0.43 -31.43
CA VAL A 202 -13.14 -0.96 -30.52
C VAL A 202 -13.46 -0.64 -29.07
N GLU A 203 -13.96 0.57 -28.76
CA GLU A 203 -14.39 0.93 -27.39
C GLU A 203 -15.57 0.11 -26.89
N LEU A 204 -16.50 -0.27 -27.78
CA LEU A 204 -17.71 -1.02 -27.42
C LEU A 204 -17.51 -2.54 -27.42
N ARG A 205 -16.45 -3.05 -28.06
CA ARG A 205 -16.15 -4.48 -28.15
C ARG A 205 -15.43 -4.98 -26.91
N ASP A 206 -15.70 -6.21 -26.49
CA ASP A 206 -14.95 -6.85 -25.42
C ASP A 206 -13.48 -7.01 -25.84
N LYS A 207 -12.60 -6.36 -25.08
CA LYS A 207 -11.15 -6.31 -25.35
C LYS A 207 -10.39 -7.46 -24.68
N SER A 208 -11.05 -8.31 -23.90
CA SER A 208 -10.38 -9.38 -23.15
C SER A 208 -9.93 -10.48 -24.10
N LEU A 209 -8.63 -10.79 -24.14
CA LEU A 209 -8.12 -11.89 -24.97
C LEU A 209 -8.26 -13.24 -24.26
N LEU A 210 -7.74 -13.34 -23.04
CA LEU A 210 -7.69 -14.57 -22.26
C LEU A 210 -8.53 -14.42 -21.00
N THR A 211 -9.48 -15.34 -20.81
CA THR A 211 -10.28 -15.43 -19.58
C THR A 211 -10.04 -16.79 -18.95
N PHE A 212 -9.42 -16.81 -17.78
CA PHE A 212 -9.15 -18.02 -16.99
C PHE A 212 -8.88 -17.66 -15.53
N ASP A 213 -9.06 -18.64 -14.63
CA ASP A 213 -8.64 -18.51 -13.23
C ASP A 213 -7.17 -18.91 -13.09
N THR A 214 -6.34 -17.97 -12.62
CA THR A 214 -4.90 -18.21 -12.41
C THR A 214 -4.62 -19.36 -11.43
N SER A 215 -5.51 -19.61 -10.47
CA SER A 215 -5.36 -20.69 -9.47
C SER A 215 -5.49 -22.09 -10.08
N LYS A 216 -6.22 -22.19 -11.20
CA LYS A 216 -6.52 -23.43 -11.93
C LYS A 216 -5.44 -23.80 -12.95
N VAL A 217 -4.43 -22.97 -13.16
CA VAL A 217 -3.34 -23.26 -14.09
C VAL A 217 -2.45 -24.36 -13.51
N GLN A 218 -2.29 -25.46 -14.24
CA GLN A 218 -1.45 -26.60 -13.87
C GLN A 218 -0.07 -26.53 -14.53
N SER A 219 -0.01 -26.03 -15.76
CA SER A 219 1.26 -25.88 -16.48
C SER A 219 1.24 -24.67 -17.41
N LEU A 220 2.45 -24.19 -17.68
CA LEU A 220 2.74 -23.08 -18.57
C LEU A 220 3.89 -23.49 -19.49
N LYS A 221 3.64 -23.49 -20.80
CA LYS A 221 4.65 -23.73 -21.83
C LYS A 221 4.89 -22.45 -22.59
N ILE A 222 6.13 -21.98 -22.61
CA ILE A 222 6.55 -20.77 -23.32
C ILE A 222 7.57 -21.17 -24.37
N TRP A 223 7.28 -20.87 -25.63
CA TRP A 223 8.20 -21.05 -26.74
C TRP A 223 8.50 -19.71 -27.40
N GLY A 224 9.75 -19.51 -27.82
CA GLY A 224 10.19 -18.33 -28.57
C GLY A 224 11.70 -18.33 -28.82
N GLY A 225 12.15 -17.77 -29.94
CA GLY A 225 13.58 -17.69 -30.27
C GLY A 225 14.28 -19.05 -30.36
N GLY A 226 13.55 -20.12 -30.74
CA GLY A 226 14.06 -21.49 -30.79
C GLY A 226 14.22 -22.16 -29.42
N LYS A 227 13.84 -21.51 -28.32
CA LYS A 227 13.87 -22.05 -26.96
C LYS A 227 12.45 -22.42 -26.50
N GLU A 228 12.37 -23.40 -25.61
CA GLU A 228 11.13 -23.82 -24.96
C GLU A 228 11.36 -23.93 -23.46
N ILE A 229 10.45 -23.36 -22.68
CA ILE A 229 10.40 -23.44 -21.22
C ILE A 229 9.08 -24.10 -20.83
N LEU A 230 9.16 -25.16 -20.03
CA LEU A 230 8.04 -25.91 -19.50
C LEU A 230 8.02 -25.75 -17.98
N LEU A 231 6.91 -25.22 -17.46
CA LEU A 231 6.69 -24.97 -16.04
C LEU A 231 5.47 -25.76 -15.61
N HIS A 232 5.60 -26.53 -14.52
CA HIS A 232 4.49 -27.29 -13.96
C HIS A 232 4.31 -26.99 -12.48
N LYS A 233 3.05 -26.96 -12.05
CA LYS A 233 2.65 -26.78 -10.66
C LYS A 233 2.82 -28.10 -9.93
N GLU A 234 3.72 -28.14 -8.97
CA GLU A 234 3.94 -29.31 -8.10
C GLU A 234 2.98 -29.29 -6.92
N THR A 235 2.80 -28.10 -6.30
CA THR A 235 1.81 -27.84 -5.26
C THR A 235 1.25 -26.43 -5.43
N ASP A 236 0.28 -26.02 -4.59
CA ASP A 236 -0.30 -24.66 -4.67
C ASP A 236 0.71 -23.51 -4.56
N LYS A 237 1.89 -23.77 -3.96
CA LYS A 237 2.95 -22.77 -3.76
C LYS A 237 4.26 -23.12 -4.46
N GLN A 238 4.35 -24.28 -5.11
CA GLN A 238 5.60 -24.75 -5.70
C GLN A 238 5.43 -25.04 -7.18
N TRP A 239 6.32 -24.47 -7.95
CA TRP A 239 6.46 -24.69 -9.37
C TRP A 239 7.82 -25.26 -9.68
N ARG A 240 7.90 -26.05 -10.74
CA ARG A 240 9.11 -26.69 -11.22
C ARG A 240 9.32 -26.35 -12.70
N ILE A 241 10.58 -26.21 -13.08
CA ILE A 241 11.01 -26.13 -14.48
C ILE A 241 11.31 -27.55 -14.94
N GLU A 242 10.67 -27.99 -16.01
CA GLU A 242 10.94 -29.29 -16.60
C GLU A 242 12.37 -29.35 -17.17
N GLY A 243 13.01 -30.49 -16.99
CA GLY A 243 14.38 -30.74 -17.44
C GLY A 243 15.03 -31.86 -16.62
N PRO A 244 16.27 -32.27 -16.96
CA PRO A 244 16.89 -33.48 -16.40
C PRO A 244 16.98 -33.51 -14.87
N LYS A 245 17.10 -32.35 -14.22
CA LYS A 245 17.19 -32.22 -12.76
C LYS A 245 15.90 -31.73 -12.09
N GLY A 246 14.93 -31.21 -12.86
CA GLY A 246 13.68 -30.64 -12.32
C GLY A 246 13.93 -29.47 -11.35
N LEU A 247 14.21 -28.27 -11.86
CA LEU A 247 14.64 -27.14 -11.02
C LEU A 247 13.44 -26.46 -10.34
N GLN A 248 13.60 -25.98 -9.11
CA GLN A 248 12.56 -25.16 -8.48
C GLN A 248 12.39 -23.83 -9.24
N ALA A 249 11.14 -23.53 -9.61
CA ALA A 249 10.78 -22.30 -10.30
C ALA A 249 10.34 -21.20 -9.31
N ASP A 250 10.47 -19.96 -9.74
CA ASP A 250 10.01 -18.77 -9.03
C ASP A 250 8.49 -18.65 -9.19
N ALA A 251 7.76 -19.05 -8.14
CA ALA A 251 6.31 -19.03 -8.12
C ALA A 251 5.73 -17.62 -8.25
N ASP A 252 6.42 -16.59 -7.74
CA ASP A 252 5.95 -15.20 -7.79
C ASP A 252 6.10 -14.63 -9.21
N ALA A 253 7.20 -14.97 -9.91
CA ALA A 253 7.40 -14.62 -11.31
C ALA A 253 6.32 -15.25 -12.21
N ILE A 254 5.99 -16.52 -11.96
CA ILE A 254 4.93 -17.24 -12.69
C ILE A 254 3.57 -16.60 -12.40
N GLN A 255 3.21 -16.39 -11.14
CA GLN A 255 1.93 -15.79 -10.77
C GLN A 255 1.78 -14.38 -11.37
N SER A 256 2.88 -13.60 -11.39
CA SER A 256 2.92 -12.30 -12.03
C SER A 256 2.63 -12.38 -13.53
N LEU A 257 3.20 -13.36 -14.24
CA LEU A 257 2.88 -13.58 -15.66
C LEU A 257 1.43 -14.01 -15.85
N LEU A 258 0.93 -14.99 -15.08
CA LEU A 258 -0.45 -15.46 -15.19
C LEU A 258 -1.46 -14.33 -14.99
N PHE A 259 -1.19 -13.44 -14.03
CA PHE A 259 -2.02 -12.26 -13.79
C PHE A 259 -1.96 -11.23 -14.92
N ARG A 260 -0.79 -11.03 -15.54
CA ARG A 260 -0.69 -10.17 -16.74
C ARG A 260 -1.48 -10.75 -17.91
N LEU A 261 -1.39 -12.07 -18.12
CA LEU A 261 -2.10 -12.78 -19.19
C LEU A 261 -3.62 -12.77 -18.98
N SER A 262 -4.12 -12.96 -17.76
CA SER A 262 -5.56 -12.92 -17.47
C SER A 262 -6.17 -11.52 -17.60
N ARG A 263 -5.33 -10.48 -17.66
CA ARG A 263 -5.72 -9.08 -17.89
C ARG A 263 -5.30 -8.56 -19.26
N LEU A 264 -4.89 -9.45 -20.17
CA LEU A 264 -4.43 -9.09 -21.50
C LEU A 264 -5.59 -8.48 -22.31
N ARG A 265 -5.37 -7.28 -22.85
CA ARG A 265 -6.39 -6.52 -23.57
C ARG A 265 -5.97 -6.16 -24.98
N ALA A 266 -6.90 -6.29 -25.92
CA ALA A 266 -6.74 -5.83 -27.29
C ALA A 266 -6.73 -4.29 -27.30
N SER A 267 -5.73 -3.73 -27.95
CA SER A 267 -5.65 -2.30 -28.29
C SER A 267 -6.31 -2.00 -29.65
N ALA A 268 -6.30 -2.97 -30.56
CA ALA A 268 -6.96 -2.92 -31.86
C ALA A 268 -7.35 -4.33 -32.34
N PHE A 269 -8.30 -4.39 -33.27
CA PHE A 269 -8.80 -5.61 -33.89
C PHE A 269 -8.57 -5.55 -35.40
N GLU A 270 -8.19 -6.68 -35.99
CA GLU A 270 -8.02 -6.88 -37.43
C GLU A 270 -8.98 -7.98 -37.88
N ASP A 271 -10.23 -7.61 -38.13
CA ASP A 271 -11.30 -8.57 -38.47
C ASP A 271 -11.18 -9.10 -39.91
N LYS A 272 -10.47 -8.39 -40.79
CA LYS A 272 -10.24 -8.77 -42.19
C LYS A 272 -8.76 -8.61 -42.55
N PRO A 273 -7.89 -9.52 -42.09
CA PRO A 273 -6.46 -9.42 -42.38
C PRO A 273 -6.19 -9.47 -43.88
N GLU A 274 -5.60 -8.42 -44.42
CA GLU A 274 -5.16 -8.37 -45.83
C GLU A 274 -3.82 -9.08 -46.05
N ARG A 275 -3.05 -9.27 -44.97
CA ARG A 275 -1.71 -9.86 -44.98
C ARG A 275 -1.74 -11.28 -44.42
N PRO A 276 -0.87 -12.20 -44.89
CA PRO A 276 -0.77 -13.54 -44.33
C PRO A 276 -0.21 -13.50 -42.89
N LEU A 277 -0.59 -14.49 -42.07
CA LEU A 277 -0.14 -14.60 -40.66
C LEU A 277 1.38 -14.71 -40.54
N SER A 278 2.06 -15.28 -41.53
CA SER A 278 3.51 -15.41 -41.57
C SER A 278 4.24 -14.06 -41.65
N GLU A 279 3.70 -13.09 -42.39
CA GLU A 279 4.25 -11.74 -42.46
C GLU A 279 4.19 -11.04 -41.10
N MET A 280 3.08 -11.23 -40.38
CA MET A 280 2.84 -10.74 -39.02
C MET A 280 3.62 -11.53 -37.96
N GLY A 281 4.31 -12.60 -38.34
CA GLY A 281 5.06 -13.48 -37.44
C GLY A 281 4.16 -14.27 -36.50
N LEU A 282 2.96 -14.66 -36.94
CA LEU A 282 2.05 -15.55 -36.23
C LEU A 282 2.08 -16.99 -36.79
N ASP A 283 2.77 -17.21 -37.91
CA ASP A 283 2.99 -18.52 -38.54
C ASP A 283 4.40 -18.63 -39.20
N PRO A 284 5.41 -19.19 -38.51
CA PRO A 284 5.38 -19.56 -37.09
C PRO A 284 5.30 -18.29 -36.20
N PRO A 285 4.77 -18.42 -34.98
CA PRO A 285 4.71 -17.30 -34.03
C PRO A 285 6.12 -16.80 -33.67
N VAL A 286 6.24 -15.56 -33.19
CA VAL A 286 7.47 -15.08 -32.52
C VAL A 286 7.53 -15.65 -31.10
N ARG A 287 6.38 -15.76 -30.43
CA ARG A 287 6.21 -16.49 -29.17
C ARG A 287 4.89 -17.24 -29.13
N ARG A 288 4.91 -18.43 -28.52
CA ARG A 288 3.72 -19.23 -28.22
C ARG A 288 3.66 -19.50 -26.74
N ILE A 289 2.57 -19.09 -26.09
CA ILE A 289 2.36 -19.25 -24.65
C ILE A 289 1.14 -20.14 -24.48
N VAL A 290 1.32 -21.27 -23.82
CA VAL A 290 0.27 -22.27 -23.63
C VAL A 290 0.02 -22.46 -22.14
N LEU A 291 -1.24 -22.37 -21.76
CA LEU A 291 -1.75 -22.58 -20.41
C LEU A 291 -2.58 -23.85 -20.39
N LYS A 292 -2.26 -24.79 -19.49
CA LYS A 292 -3.14 -25.93 -19.19
C LYS A 292 -3.90 -25.67 -17.89
N LEU A 293 -5.22 -25.77 -17.94
CA LEU A 293 -6.13 -25.56 -16.80
C LEU A 293 -6.63 -26.90 -16.26
N ALA A 294 -6.91 -26.96 -14.96
CA ALA A 294 -7.43 -28.15 -14.29
C ALA A 294 -8.95 -28.33 -14.43
N ASP A 295 -9.68 -27.21 -14.53
CA ASP A 295 -11.13 -27.15 -14.37
C ASP A 295 -11.69 -25.86 -15.02
N PRO A 296 -12.32 -25.96 -16.21
CA PRO A 296 -12.36 -27.17 -17.03
C PRO A 296 -10.95 -27.61 -17.47
N ASP A 297 -10.76 -28.90 -17.73
CA ASP A 297 -9.53 -29.40 -18.36
C ASP A 297 -9.48 -28.89 -19.80
N GLU A 298 -8.78 -27.77 -19.99
CA GLU A 298 -8.66 -27.09 -21.26
C GLU A 298 -7.25 -26.50 -21.44
N GLU A 299 -6.84 -26.41 -22.70
CA GLU A 299 -5.60 -25.75 -23.10
C GLU A 299 -5.92 -24.43 -23.80
N LYS A 300 -5.26 -23.35 -23.41
CA LYS A 300 -5.34 -22.05 -24.08
C LYS A 300 -3.97 -21.66 -24.61
N ALA A 301 -3.87 -21.40 -25.91
CA ALA A 301 -2.64 -21.00 -26.55
C ALA A 301 -2.74 -19.59 -27.13
N LEU A 302 -1.85 -18.71 -26.68
CA LEU A 302 -1.67 -17.36 -27.20
C LEU A 302 -0.46 -17.34 -28.14
N LEU A 303 -0.72 -16.93 -29.39
CA LEU A 303 0.29 -16.65 -30.40
C LEU A 303 0.61 -15.16 -30.35
N VAL A 304 1.90 -14.83 -30.26
CA VAL A 304 2.42 -13.46 -30.27
C VAL A 304 3.36 -13.34 -31.48
N GLY A 305 3.13 -12.32 -32.29
CA GLY A 305 3.87 -12.06 -33.50
C GLY A 305 4.84 -10.89 -33.40
N LYS A 306 5.21 -10.35 -34.57
CA LYS A 306 6.13 -9.22 -34.70
C LYS A 306 5.49 -7.94 -34.17
N GLU A 307 6.35 -6.96 -33.93
CA GLU A 307 5.92 -5.58 -33.67
C GLU A 307 5.17 -5.01 -34.88
N VAL A 308 4.09 -4.30 -34.59
CA VAL A 308 3.24 -3.66 -35.60
C VAL A 308 4.00 -2.45 -36.17
N SER A 309 4.29 -2.47 -37.47
CA SER A 309 4.92 -1.34 -38.16
C SER A 309 3.97 -0.14 -38.29
N GLY A 310 4.42 1.06 -37.90
CA GLY A 310 3.68 2.32 -38.06
C GLY A 310 3.66 3.16 -36.77
N GLU A 311 3.10 4.37 -36.82
CA GLU A 311 2.96 5.17 -35.61
C GLU A 311 1.98 4.48 -34.63
N PRO A 312 2.34 4.33 -33.35
CA PRO A 312 1.44 3.76 -32.36
C PRO A 312 0.15 4.60 -32.25
N VAL A 313 -1.00 3.97 -32.48
CA VAL A 313 -2.32 4.61 -32.43
C VAL A 313 -2.84 4.57 -30.99
N GLY A 314 -3.08 5.74 -30.41
CA GLY A 314 -3.57 5.90 -29.03
C GLY A 314 -2.76 6.95 -28.25
N ALA A 315 -3.22 7.29 -27.04
CA ALA A 315 -2.63 8.38 -26.24
C ALA A 315 -1.18 8.10 -25.76
N GLU A 316 -0.77 6.83 -25.66
CA GLU A 316 0.45 6.45 -24.92
C GLU A 316 1.67 6.09 -25.79
N LYS A 317 1.55 6.12 -27.13
CA LYS A 317 2.65 5.82 -28.09
C LYS A 317 3.51 4.58 -27.76
N LYS A 318 2.92 3.52 -27.17
CA LYS A 318 3.64 2.29 -26.82
C LYS A 318 3.78 1.34 -28.01
N PRO A 319 4.89 0.57 -28.12
CA PRO A 319 5.04 -0.47 -29.12
C PRO A 319 3.95 -1.54 -28.94
N ARG A 320 3.40 -2.02 -30.07
CA ARG A 320 2.33 -3.02 -30.10
C ARG A 320 2.80 -4.26 -30.85
N LEU A 321 2.35 -5.43 -30.39
CA LEU A 321 2.63 -6.71 -31.03
C LEU A 321 1.35 -7.28 -31.63
N TRP A 322 1.46 -7.98 -32.76
CA TRP A 322 0.37 -8.83 -33.25
C TRP A 322 0.12 -9.98 -32.27
N ALA A 323 -1.14 -10.30 -32.02
CA ALA A 323 -1.51 -11.43 -31.18
C ALA A 323 -2.79 -12.10 -31.66
N LYS A 324 -2.92 -13.40 -31.41
CA LYS A 324 -4.11 -14.19 -31.72
C LYS A 324 -4.18 -15.40 -30.79
N LEU A 325 -5.37 -15.75 -30.32
CA LEU A 325 -5.57 -17.07 -29.71
C LEU A 325 -5.65 -18.14 -30.78
N GLU A 326 -5.05 -19.29 -30.52
CA GLU A 326 -5.12 -20.46 -31.39
C GLU A 326 -6.59 -20.87 -31.59
N GLY A 327 -6.95 -21.28 -32.82
CA GLY A 327 -8.33 -21.53 -33.23
C GLY A 327 -9.05 -20.31 -33.81
N ASP A 328 -10.39 -20.29 -33.69
CA ASP A 328 -11.25 -19.26 -34.26
C ASP A 328 -11.38 -18.07 -33.30
N SER A 329 -10.40 -17.18 -33.35
CA SER A 329 -10.31 -15.97 -32.54
C SER A 329 -9.84 -14.79 -33.39
N PRO A 330 -10.27 -13.56 -33.09
CA PRO A 330 -9.86 -12.40 -33.87
C PRO A 330 -8.35 -12.19 -33.82
N LEU A 331 -7.79 -11.71 -34.92
CA LEU A 331 -6.44 -11.16 -34.93
C LEU A 331 -6.49 -9.79 -34.25
N VAL A 332 -5.58 -9.54 -33.32
CA VAL A 332 -5.56 -8.32 -32.51
C VAL A 332 -4.16 -7.77 -32.35
N GLN A 333 -4.08 -6.54 -31.83
CA GLN A 333 -2.83 -5.91 -31.41
C GLN A 333 -2.85 -5.73 -29.89
N VAL A 334 -1.76 -6.05 -29.22
CA VAL A 334 -1.60 -5.91 -27.75
C VAL A 334 -0.39 -5.04 -27.44
N GLU A 335 -0.37 -4.41 -26.26
CA GLU A 335 0.80 -3.66 -25.81
C GLU A 335 2.00 -4.60 -25.58
N ALA A 336 3.18 -4.23 -26.08
CA ALA A 336 4.37 -5.07 -25.96
C ALA A 336 4.78 -5.33 -24.50
N SER A 337 4.53 -4.41 -23.57
CA SER A 337 4.83 -4.61 -22.14
C SER A 337 4.04 -5.76 -21.50
N GLN A 338 2.90 -6.15 -22.07
CA GLN A 338 2.07 -7.21 -21.50
C GLN A 338 2.62 -8.62 -21.80
N VAL A 339 3.26 -8.81 -22.97
CA VAL A 339 3.68 -10.14 -23.48
C VAL A 339 5.08 -10.18 -24.10
N GLY A 340 5.73 -9.04 -24.26
CA GLY A 340 7.05 -8.84 -24.87
C GLY A 340 8.23 -9.00 -23.91
N GLU A 341 8.02 -8.92 -22.59
CA GLU A 341 9.07 -9.08 -21.56
C GLU A 341 8.96 -10.41 -20.80
N ILE A 342 8.85 -11.52 -21.54
CA ILE A 342 8.76 -12.87 -20.97
C ILE A 342 10.12 -13.54 -21.13
N PRO A 343 10.79 -13.97 -20.04
CA PRO A 343 12.06 -14.66 -20.14
C PRO A 343 11.95 -15.95 -20.98
N LEU A 344 12.85 -16.09 -21.95
CA LEU A 344 12.96 -17.28 -22.82
C LEU A 344 14.03 -18.27 -22.32
N GLU A 345 14.68 -17.95 -21.21
CA GLU A 345 15.73 -18.76 -20.58
C GLU A 345 15.25 -19.28 -19.23
N LYS A 346 15.68 -20.49 -18.87
CA LYS A 346 15.27 -21.15 -17.62
C LYS A 346 15.69 -20.35 -16.38
N GLU A 347 16.80 -19.63 -16.46
CA GLU A 347 17.36 -18.79 -15.41
C GLU A 347 16.39 -17.67 -15.01
N GLY A 348 15.60 -17.15 -15.97
CA GLY A 348 14.58 -16.15 -15.72
C GLY A 348 13.38 -16.66 -14.92
N TRP A 349 13.22 -17.98 -14.83
CA TRP A 349 12.13 -18.65 -14.12
C TRP A 349 12.59 -19.38 -12.87
N ARG A 350 13.90 -19.48 -12.62
CA ARG A 350 14.43 -20.29 -11.54
C ARG A 350 14.29 -19.57 -10.20
N SER A 351 13.88 -20.30 -9.16
CA SER A 351 13.80 -19.79 -7.80
C SER A 351 15.16 -19.26 -7.36
N LYS A 352 15.17 -18.02 -6.87
CA LYS A 352 16.37 -17.36 -6.33
C LYS A 352 16.51 -17.53 -4.82
N ILE A 353 15.60 -18.24 -4.15
CA ILE A 353 15.65 -18.43 -2.70
C ILE A 353 16.86 -19.27 -2.33
N LEU A 354 17.72 -18.79 -1.42
CA LEU A 354 18.88 -19.56 -0.96
C LEU A 354 18.53 -20.47 0.22
N ILE A 355 17.78 -19.93 1.18
CA ILE A 355 17.41 -20.62 2.41
C ILE A 355 15.97 -20.23 2.78
N SER A 356 15.19 -21.20 3.22
CA SER A 356 13.80 -20.99 3.62
C SER A 356 13.59 -21.57 5.02
N PHE A 357 13.15 -20.72 5.96
CA PHE A 357 12.87 -21.12 7.33
C PHE A 357 11.89 -20.17 8.00
N ASP A 358 11.26 -20.65 9.06
CA ASP A 358 10.48 -19.84 9.99
C ASP A 358 11.44 -19.25 11.04
N ARG A 359 11.51 -17.92 11.10
CA ARG A 359 12.41 -17.17 11.99
C ARG A 359 12.08 -17.41 13.46
N GLU A 360 10.81 -17.67 13.78
CA GLU A 360 10.39 -17.89 15.17
C GLU A 360 10.87 -19.24 15.71
N LYS A 361 11.02 -20.22 14.81
CA LYS A 361 11.49 -21.57 15.11
C LYS A 361 13.01 -21.70 15.16
N VAL A 362 13.77 -20.63 14.92
CA VAL A 362 15.24 -20.71 14.98
C VAL A 362 15.68 -20.83 16.45
N GLU A 363 16.44 -21.88 16.77
CA GLU A 363 16.98 -22.11 18.11
C GLU A 363 18.48 -21.74 18.22
N ARG A 364 19.22 -21.89 17.12
CA ARG A 364 20.66 -21.62 17.08
C ARG A 364 21.06 -21.11 15.70
N LEU A 365 22.00 -20.18 15.67
CA LEU A 365 22.64 -19.67 14.45
C LEU A 365 24.15 -19.71 14.65
N GLU A 366 24.89 -20.26 13.69
CA GLU A 366 26.35 -20.22 13.67
C GLU A 366 26.83 -19.64 12.36
N VAL A 367 27.80 -18.73 12.43
CA VAL A 367 28.47 -18.14 11.27
C VAL A 367 29.98 -18.29 11.47
N VAL A 368 30.60 -19.10 10.62
CA VAL A 368 32.06 -19.35 10.61
C VAL A 368 32.66 -18.56 9.44
N ARG A 369 33.71 -17.78 9.71
CA ARG A 369 34.43 -16.94 8.74
C ARG A 369 35.93 -17.06 9.01
N GLY A 370 36.64 -17.85 8.22
CA GLY A 370 38.03 -18.18 8.52
C GLY A 370 38.17 -18.90 9.87
N ASP A 371 38.89 -18.29 10.80
CA ASP A 371 39.08 -18.75 12.17
C ASP A 371 38.03 -18.20 13.16
N GLU A 372 37.27 -17.18 12.76
CA GLU A 372 36.21 -16.62 13.59
C GLU A 372 34.95 -17.49 13.58
N THR A 373 34.38 -17.71 14.76
CA THR A 373 33.05 -18.32 14.90
C THR A 373 32.16 -17.43 15.75
N LEU A 374 31.07 -16.96 15.14
CA LEU A 374 29.95 -16.35 15.84
C LEU A 374 28.88 -17.42 16.04
N ALA A 375 28.59 -17.80 17.28
CA ALA A 375 27.51 -18.73 17.61
C ALA A 375 26.50 -18.04 18.51
N LEU A 376 25.22 -18.15 18.17
CA LEU A 376 24.09 -17.57 18.87
C LEU A 376 23.12 -18.69 19.25
N ARG A 377 22.55 -18.60 20.45
CA ARG A 377 21.52 -19.50 20.95
C ARG A 377 20.32 -18.71 21.45
N LYS A 378 19.14 -19.16 21.06
CA LYS A 378 17.87 -18.64 21.57
C LYS A 378 17.61 -19.22 22.96
N LEU A 379 17.30 -18.34 23.90
CA LEU A 379 16.90 -18.65 25.27
C LEU A 379 15.38 -18.52 25.42
N ALA A 380 14.89 -18.71 26.65
CA ALA A 380 13.49 -18.47 26.98
C ALA A 380 13.09 -17.00 26.70
N GLN A 381 11.78 -16.76 26.53
CA GLN A 381 11.22 -15.41 26.34
C GLN A 381 11.83 -14.63 25.15
N ASN A 382 12.30 -15.33 24.11
CA ASN A 382 12.89 -14.73 22.90
C ASN A 382 14.17 -13.92 23.15
N GLN A 383 14.86 -14.18 24.26
CA GLN A 383 16.19 -13.67 24.52
C GLN A 383 17.24 -14.47 23.73
N TRP A 384 18.38 -13.84 23.46
CA TRP A 384 19.47 -14.45 22.72
C TRP A 384 20.78 -14.31 23.48
N GLU A 385 21.59 -15.34 23.42
CA GLU A 385 22.95 -15.37 23.94
C GLU A 385 23.92 -15.62 22.78
N ILE A 386 25.00 -14.86 22.74
CA ILE A 386 26.19 -15.16 21.95
C ILE A 386 26.97 -16.21 22.74
N GLU A 387 27.17 -17.40 22.20
CA GLU A 387 28.00 -18.46 22.81
C GLU A 387 29.48 -18.35 22.45
N LYS A 388 29.78 -17.85 21.24
CA LYS A 388 31.13 -17.65 20.69
C LYS A 388 31.24 -16.30 19.99
N PRO A 389 32.40 -15.61 20.05
CA PRO A 389 33.67 -16.05 20.65
C PRO A 389 33.68 -16.01 22.19
N GLU A 390 32.76 -15.29 22.80
CA GLU A 390 32.58 -15.17 24.25
C GLU A 390 31.08 -15.24 24.59
N ARG A 391 30.76 -15.71 25.80
CA ARG A 391 29.39 -15.73 26.31
C ARG A 391 28.89 -14.34 26.67
N LEU A 392 28.00 -13.78 25.86
CA LEU A 392 27.44 -12.44 26.02
C LEU A 392 25.93 -12.44 25.74
N SER A 393 25.16 -11.58 26.42
CA SER A 393 23.79 -11.31 26.00
C SER A 393 23.77 -10.64 24.62
N ALA A 394 22.85 -11.07 23.75
CA ALA A 394 22.66 -10.49 22.42
C ALA A 394 21.45 -9.56 22.40
N ASP A 395 21.52 -8.48 21.61
CA ASP A 395 20.39 -7.62 21.30
C ASP A 395 19.43 -8.40 20.37
N PRO A 396 18.20 -8.74 20.82
CA PRO A 396 17.27 -9.56 20.05
C PRO A 396 16.82 -8.88 18.75
N VAL A 397 16.86 -7.55 18.66
CA VAL A 397 16.54 -6.81 17.44
C VAL A 397 17.65 -7.04 16.40
N LYS A 398 18.92 -6.95 16.82
CA LYS A 398 20.07 -7.19 15.94
C LYS A 398 20.15 -8.62 15.44
N VAL A 399 19.85 -9.60 16.30
CA VAL A 399 19.73 -11.01 15.87
C VAL A 399 18.57 -11.19 14.89
N SER A 400 17.43 -10.55 15.16
CA SER A 400 16.27 -10.56 14.27
C SER A 400 16.60 -10.00 12.87
N ASP A 401 17.37 -8.91 12.79
CA ASP A 401 17.83 -8.30 11.53
C ASP A 401 18.76 -9.25 10.76
N LEU A 402 19.70 -9.90 11.44
CA LEU A 402 20.57 -10.91 10.83
C LEU A 402 19.78 -12.09 10.24
N LEU A 403 18.76 -12.59 10.96
CA LEU A 403 17.89 -13.65 10.46
C LEU A 403 17.04 -13.20 9.26
N TRP A 404 16.62 -11.94 9.22
CA TRP A 404 15.95 -11.36 8.05
C TRP A 404 16.89 -11.29 6.85
N ASN A 405 18.10 -10.75 7.02
CA ASN A 405 19.10 -10.67 5.95
C ASN A 405 19.40 -12.06 5.35
N LEU A 406 19.48 -13.09 6.20
CA LEU A 406 19.69 -14.46 5.74
C LEU A 406 18.48 -15.02 4.97
N LYS A 407 17.25 -14.79 5.44
CA LYS A 407 16.01 -15.25 4.79
C LYS A 407 15.74 -14.53 3.46
N ASP A 408 16.09 -13.25 3.37
CA ASP A 408 15.88 -12.41 2.19
C ASP A 408 17.03 -12.54 1.18
N ALA A 409 18.08 -13.28 1.51
CA ALA A 409 19.16 -13.58 0.60
C ALA A 409 18.64 -14.28 -0.67
N ARG A 410 19.12 -13.80 -1.82
CA ARG A 410 18.75 -14.32 -3.14
C ARG A 410 19.99 -14.67 -3.96
N ALA A 411 19.87 -15.70 -4.79
CA ALA A 411 20.84 -16.00 -5.83
C ALA A 411 20.90 -14.83 -6.83
N ALA A 412 22.12 -14.40 -7.14
CA ALA A 412 22.43 -13.41 -8.17
C ALA A 412 22.49 -14.06 -9.56
N GLY A 413 22.89 -15.33 -9.64
CA GLY A 413 23.10 -16.03 -10.90
C GLY A 413 23.19 -17.55 -10.74
N PHE A 414 23.11 -18.24 -11.86
CA PHE A 414 23.14 -19.70 -11.95
C PHE A 414 24.28 -20.12 -12.89
N PRO A 415 25.53 -20.17 -12.40
CA PRO A 415 26.70 -20.47 -13.22
C PRO A 415 26.64 -21.91 -13.73
N ASN A 416 27.08 -22.10 -14.98
CA ASN A 416 27.24 -23.44 -15.54
C ASN A 416 28.59 -24.02 -15.06
N ILE A 417 28.55 -24.84 -14.01
CA ILE A 417 29.74 -25.44 -13.38
C ILE A 417 29.83 -26.92 -13.78
N GLU A 418 31.02 -27.36 -14.17
CA GLU A 418 31.31 -28.79 -14.37
C GLU A 418 31.51 -29.51 -13.04
N GLY A 419 30.91 -30.70 -12.89
CA GLY A 419 31.02 -31.49 -11.67
C GLY A 419 30.17 -30.96 -10.50
N SER A 420 30.63 -31.16 -9.26
CA SER A 420 29.90 -30.76 -8.05
C SER A 420 30.09 -29.29 -7.67
N GLY A 421 31.18 -28.66 -8.12
CA GLY A 421 31.59 -27.32 -7.71
C GLY A 421 32.04 -27.22 -6.24
N GLU A 422 32.34 -28.33 -5.57
CA GLU A 422 32.82 -28.34 -4.17
C GLU A 422 34.18 -27.64 -4.03
N ASP A 423 35.05 -27.73 -5.03
CA ASP A 423 36.35 -27.05 -5.09
C ASP A 423 36.21 -25.51 -5.12
N LEU A 424 35.04 -25.00 -5.50
CA LEU A 424 34.72 -23.56 -5.47
C LEU A 424 34.39 -23.09 -4.05
N LEU A 425 34.03 -24.02 -3.18
CA LEU A 425 33.48 -23.80 -1.84
C LEU A 425 34.46 -24.15 -0.72
N ASP A 426 35.55 -24.87 -1.03
CA ASP A 426 36.51 -25.36 -0.03
C ASP A 426 37.88 -24.68 -0.12
N PRO A 427 38.39 -24.06 0.96
CA PRO A 427 37.68 -23.78 2.22
C PRO A 427 36.61 -22.68 2.02
N PRO A 428 35.50 -22.70 2.79
CA PRO A 428 34.45 -21.69 2.65
C PRO A 428 34.93 -20.34 3.17
N LEU A 429 34.65 -19.27 2.43
CA LEU A 429 34.81 -17.90 2.94
C LEU A 429 33.83 -17.63 4.08
N MET A 430 32.64 -18.23 4.02
CA MET A 430 31.67 -18.20 5.10
C MET A 430 30.82 -19.46 5.10
N LEU A 431 30.60 -20.02 6.29
CA LEU A 431 29.65 -21.11 6.52
C LEU A 431 28.62 -20.64 7.55
N THR A 432 27.36 -20.60 7.14
CA THR A 432 26.23 -20.27 8.02
C THR A 432 25.38 -21.50 8.26
N ARG A 433 25.09 -21.79 9.53
CA ARG A 433 24.24 -22.91 9.97
C ARG A 433 23.08 -22.39 10.80
N VAL A 434 21.87 -22.80 10.44
CA VAL A 434 20.64 -22.44 11.15
C VAL A 434 19.98 -23.71 11.67
N TRP A 435 19.85 -23.85 12.99
CA TRP A 435 19.09 -24.95 13.60
C TRP A 435 17.68 -24.47 13.90
N LEU A 436 16.71 -25.26 13.50
CA LEU A 436 15.29 -25.02 13.73
C LEU A 436 14.77 -26.01 14.78
N GLU A 437 13.74 -25.58 15.51
CA GLU A 437 13.00 -26.41 16.46
C GLU A 437 12.61 -27.74 15.81
N ALA A 438 12.85 -28.83 16.54
CA ALA A 438 12.57 -30.20 16.12
C ALA A 438 13.31 -30.68 14.84
N GLN A 439 14.39 -30.00 14.42
CA GLN A 439 15.27 -30.47 13.34
C GLN A 439 16.65 -30.89 13.86
N GLU A 440 17.07 -32.11 13.51
CA GLU A 440 18.39 -32.63 13.92
C GLU A 440 19.55 -31.98 13.16
N LYS A 441 19.37 -31.71 11.86
CA LYS A 441 20.40 -31.15 10.98
C LYS A 441 20.13 -29.68 10.71
N PRO A 442 21.16 -28.81 10.74
CA PRO A 442 20.99 -27.42 10.38
C PRO A 442 20.77 -27.25 8.88
N LEU A 443 20.15 -26.13 8.53
CA LEU A 443 20.23 -25.56 7.20
C LEU A 443 21.62 -24.95 7.01
N GLU A 444 22.38 -25.41 6.01
CA GLU A 444 23.76 -24.95 5.76
C GLU A 444 23.87 -24.12 4.47
N LEU A 445 24.34 -22.87 4.61
CA LEU A 445 24.73 -22.01 3.51
C LEU A 445 26.26 -21.86 3.50
N ARG A 446 26.92 -22.36 2.45
CA ARG A 446 28.36 -22.24 2.22
C ARG A 446 28.62 -21.22 1.13
N ILE A 447 29.43 -20.22 1.41
CA ILE A 447 29.91 -19.23 0.43
C ILE A 447 31.40 -19.44 0.21
N GLY A 448 31.79 -19.60 -1.05
CA GLY A 448 33.14 -19.86 -1.51
C GLY A 448 33.77 -18.67 -2.21
N ARG A 449 34.74 -18.96 -3.10
CA ARG A 449 35.53 -17.94 -3.82
C ARG A 449 34.68 -17.03 -4.70
N ALA A 450 35.24 -15.87 -5.04
CA ALA A 450 34.60 -14.92 -5.96
C ALA A 450 34.38 -15.55 -7.35
N ALA A 451 33.25 -15.23 -7.99
CA ALA A 451 32.94 -15.68 -9.33
C ALA A 451 33.75 -14.88 -10.38
N PRO A 452 34.29 -15.50 -11.45
CA PRO A 452 35.19 -14.84 -12.42
C PRO A 452 34.58 -13.64 -13.18
N HIS A 453 33.24 -13.59 -13.29
CA HIS A 453 32.51 -12.60 -14.09
C HIS A 453 31.34 -11.94 -13.34
N GLY A 454 31.06 -12.36 -12.10
CA GLY A 454 29.96 -11.85 -11.29
C GLY A 454 30.46 -10.89 -10.22
N GLN A 455 29.66 -9.87 -9.87
CA GLN A 455 29.85 -9.08 -8.64
C GLN A 455 29.45 -9.92 -7.39
N GLY A 456 29.90 -11.17 -7.33
CA GLY A 456 29.38 -12.18 -6.42
C GLY A 456 30.33 -13.34 -6.12
N HIS A 457 29.84 -14.26 -5.31
CA HIS A 457 30.57 -15.43 -4.81
C HIS A 457 29.81 -16.70 -5.12
N TYR A 458 30.52 -17.80 -5.37
CA TYR A 458 29.89 -19.11 -5.45
C TYR A 458 29.30 -19.51 -4.10
N ALA A 459 28.14 -20.15 -4.09
CA ALA A 459 27.50 -20.62 -2.89
C ALA A 459 26.72 -21.92 -3.09
N LYS A 460 26.74 -22.78 -2.07
CA LYS A 460 25.82 -23.91 -1.93
C LYS A 460 24.81 -23.58 -0.85
N ALA A 461 23.53 -23.67 -1.18
CA ALA A 461 22.45 -23.26 -0.31
C ALA A 461 21.38 -24.36 -0.18
N PRO A 462 20.66 -24.47 0.93
CA PRO A 462 19.72 -25.58 1.17
C PRO A 462 18.54 -25.64 0.20
N ALA A 463 18.09 -24.47 -0.28
CA ALA A 463 16.99 -24.38 -1.25
C ALA A 463 17.48 -24.46 -2.70
N GLN A 464 18.77 -24.73 -2.94
CA GLN A 464 19.37 -24.80 -4.26
C GLN A 464 20.06 -26.15 -4.50
N GLU A 465 19.59 -26.88 -5.51
CA GLU A 465 20.16 -28.19 -5.87
C GLU A 465 21.60 -28.07 -6.42
N GLU A 466 21.95 -26.91 -6.99
CA GLU A 466 23.22 -26.64 -7.65
C GLU A 466 23.94 -25.48 -6.96
N THR A 467 25.23 -25.33 -7.24
CA THR A 467 25.99 -24.15 -6.81
C THR A 467 25.51 -22.93 -7.59
N VAL A 468 25.21 -21.86 -6.85
CA VAL A 468 24.69 -20.60 -7.37
C VAL A 468 25.68 -19.47 -7.11
N GLU A 469 25.44 -18.30 -7.69
CA GLU A 469 26.14 -17.08 -7.31
C GLU A 469 25.30 -16.28 -6.32
N VAL A 470 25.94 -15.69 -5.31
CA VAL A 470 25.32 -14.75 -4.36
C VAL A 470 25.99 -13.38 -4.48
N PRO A 471 25.26 -12.26 -4.29
CA PRO A 471 25.84 -10.93 -4.39
C PRO A 471 26.97 -10.72 -3.38
N SER A 472 28.05 -10.03 -3.75
CA SER A 472 29.10 -9.65 -2.80
C SER A 472 28.56 -8.76 -1.68
N SER A 473 27.54 -7.93 -1.96
CA SER A 473 26.86 -7.11 -0.94
C SER A 473 26.25 -7.94 0.18
N PHE A 474 25.73 -9.14 -0.12
CA PHE A 474 25.20 -10.05 0.89
C PHE A 474 26.32 -10.57 1.80
N LEU A 475 27.46 -10.99 1.23
CA LEU A 475 28.61 -11.43 2.02
C LEU A 475 29.15 -10.30 2.91
N GLU A 476 29.27 -9.08 2.38
CA GLU A 476 29.73 -7.92 3.15
C GLU A 476 28.75 -7.55 4.28
N GLU A 477 27.44 -7.65 4.05
CA GLU A 477 26.45 -7.44 5.11
C GLU A 477 26.55 -8.51 6.21
N MET A 478 26.75 -9.78 5.83
CA MET A 478 26.94 -10.87 6.78
C MET A 478 28.24 -10.77 7.58
N LYS A 479 29.30 -10.15 7.03
CA LYS A 479 30.56 -9.87 7.75
C LYS A 479 30.40 -8.82 8.84
N LYS A 480 29.47 -7.85 8.69
CA LYS A 480 29.19 -6.84 9.73
C LYS A 480 28.59 -7.45 11.00
N ALA A 481 27.95 -8.62 10.89
CA ALA A 481 27.43 -9.38 12.02
C ALA A 481 28.58 -9.99 12.84
N THR A 482 29.14 -9.18 13.72
CA THR A 482 30.16 -9.55 14.71
C THR A 482 29.52 -9.71 16.09
N ALA A 483 30.20 -10.37 17.02
CA ALA A 483 29.73 -10.44 18.40
C ALA A 483 29.62 -9.04 19.04
N TRP A 484 30.48 -8.10 18.64
CA TRP A 484 30.37 -6.71 19.03
C TRP A 484 29.08 -6.05 18.53
N GLU A 485 28.69 -6.26 17.28
CA GLU A 485 27.49 -5.63 16.73
C GLU A 485 26.19 -6.26 17.24
N LEU A 486 26.21 -7.56 17.54
CA LEU A 486 25.03 -8.29 18.01
C LEU A 486 24.84 -8.28 19.52
N ARG A 487 25.85 -7.87 20.31
CA ARG A 487 25.71 -7.87 21.77
C ARG A 487 24.67 -6.86 22.24
N GLU A 488 24.10 -7.13 23.40
CA GLU A 488 23.35 -6.12 24.15
C GLU A 488 24.32 -5.00 24.57
N LYS A 489 24.06 -3.80 24.06
CA LYS A 489 24.87 -2.59 24.32
C LYS A 489 24.22 -1.66 25.33
N ARG A 490 22.99 -1.93 25.77
CA ARG A 490 22.31 -1.11 26.78
C ARG A 490 22.97 -1.28 28.15
N PHE A 491 23.17 -0.15 28.83
CA PHE A 491 23.76 -0.12 30.18
C PHE A 491 22.87 -0.80 31.21
N VAL A 492 21.57 -0.52 31.16
CA VAL A 492 20.63 -0.88 32.22
C VAL A 492 19.33 -1.39 31.65
N HIS A 493 18.65 -2.26 32.40
CA HIS A 493 17.38 -2.86 32.02
C HIS A 493 16.37 -2.65 33.15
N PHE A 494 15.30 -1.93 32.87
CA PHE A 494 14.18 -1.73 33.79
C PHE A 494 12.90 -1.37 33.02
N GLU A 495 11.75 -1.52 33.66
CA GLU A 495 10.46 -1.15 33.07
C GLU A 495 10.05 0.26 33.49
N VAL A 496 10.00 1.19 32.53
CA VAL A 496 9.63 2.61 32.78
C VAL A 496 8.29 2.73 33.55
N SER A 497 7.33 1.87 33.24
CA SER A 497 6.01 1.83 33.88
C SER A 497 6.06 1.39 35.35
N LYS A 498 7.06 0.63 35.77
CA LYS A 498 7.23 0.15 37.16
C LYS A 498 8.03 1.11 38.03
N VAL A 499 8.75 2.07 37.44
CA VAL A 499 9.55 3.04 38.20
C VAL A 499 8.67 3.87 39.13
N LYS A 500 9.03 3.90 40.41
CA LYS A 500 8.38 4.72 41.45
C LYS A 500 9.28 5.80 42.03
N ARG A 501 10.61 5.65 41.93
CA ARG A 501 11.55 6.65 42.44
C ARG A 501 12.80 6.72 41.57
N VAL A 502 13.31 7.94 41.39
CA VAL A 502 14.58 8.22 40.72
C VAL A 502 15.40 9.09 41.68
N LEU A 503 16.63 8.69 41.94
CA LEU A 503 17.64 9.57 42.54
C LEU A 503 18.59 10.00 41.44
N LEU A 504 18.79 11.31 41.33
CA LEU A 504 19.64 11.91 40.32
C LEU A 504 20.60 12.88 41.02
N MET A 505 21.89 12.68 40.81
CA MET A 505 22.92 13.68 41.09
C MET A 505 23.33 14.30 39.77
N TRP A 506 23.24 15.62 39.66
CA TRP A 506 23.70 16.36 38.49
C TRP A 506 24.23 17.73 38.92
N ASP A 507 25.43 18.09 38.46
CA ASP A 507 26.09 19.36 38.80
C ASP A 507 26.15 19.63 40.32
N GLY A 508 26.48 18.58 41.10
CA GLY A 508 26.53 18.63 42.56
C GLY A 508 25.17 18.72 43.28
N ARG A 509 24.06 18.74 42.55
CA ARG A 509 22.70 18.82 43.13
C ARG A 509 22.05 17.44 43.20
N GLU A 510 21.49 17.14 44.36
CA GLU A 510 20.66 15.94 44.58
C GLU A 510 19.20 16.23 44.21
N MET A 511 18.64 15.39 43.36
CA MET A 511 17.24 15.41 42.95
C MET A 511 16.60 14.07 43.29
N GLU A 512 15.56 14.10 44.12
CA GLU A 512 14.75 12.94 44.43
C GLU A 512 13.38 13.11 43.78
N ILE A 513 13.04 12.22 42.86
CA ILE A 513 11.79 12.25 42.11
C ILE A 513 10.99 11.01 42.46
N ARG A 514 9.72 11.17 42.82
CA ARG A 514 8.81 10.06 43.14
C ARG A 514 7.55 10.10 42.30
N ARG A 515 7.06 8.91 41.95
CA ARG A 515 5.77 8.71 41.31
C ARG A 515 4.72 8.42 42.38
N LYS A 516 3.61 9.14 42.33
CA LYS A 516 2.41 8.90 43.14
C LYS A 516 1.32 8.35 42.23
N GLY A 517 0.76 7.20 42.58
CA GLY A 517 -0.16 6.48 41.70
C GLY A 517 0.49 6.11 40.36
N ASP A 518 -0.27 6.30 39.27
CA ASP A 518 0.12 5.85 37.93
C ASP A 518 0.58 6.98 37.00
N SER A 519 0.44 8.26 37.34
CA SER A 519 0.76 9.35 36.41
C SER A 519 1.43 10.57 37.05
N GLU A 520 1.27 10.78 38.35
CA GLU A 520 1.76 11.98 39.03
C GLU A 520 3.23 11.80 39.42
N TRP A 521 4.08 12.72 38.97
CA TRP A 521 5.48 12.77 39.35
C TRP A 521 5.76 14.02 40.16
N LYS A 522 6.48 13.85 41.27
CA LYS A 522 6.84 14.93 42.16
C LYS A 522 8.32 14.87 42.51
N MET A 523 9.01 15.97 42.30
CA MET A 523 10.34 16.20 42.87
C MET A 523 10.18 16.55 44.36
N LEU A 524 11.00 15.95 45.20
CA LEU A 524 11.04 16.17 46.65
C LEU A 524 12.31 16.93 47.09
N LYS A 525 13.39 16.82 46.32
CA LYS A 525 14.66 17.54 46.51
C LYS A 525 15.14 18.12 45.18
N PRO A 526 15.83 19.29 45.18
CA PRO A 526 16.14 20.12 46.35
C PRO A 526 14.92 20.87 46.89
N GLU A 527 13.86 21.00 46.08
CA GLU A 527 12.59 21.61 46.44
C GLU A 527 11.42 20.73 45.99
N GLN A 528 10.23 20.96 46.57
CA GLN A 528 9.03 20.25 46.15
C GLN A 528 8.44 20.88 44.89
N LYS A 529 8.37 20.11 43.80
CA LYS A 529 7.85 20.57 42.50
C LYS A 529 7.11 19.44 41.79
N ASP A 530 5.92 19.72 41.28
CA ASP A 530 5.20 18.78 40.41
C ASP A 530 5.88 18.76 39.03
N LEU A 531 6.10 17.56 38.49
CA LEU A 531 6.77 17.33 37.21
C LEU A 531 5.81 16.77 36.19
N GLU A 532 5.94 17.22 34.94
CA GLU A 532 5.13 16.72 33.85
C GLU A 532 5.57 15.29 33.51
N THR A 533 4.60 14.38 33.36
CA THR A 533 4.85 12.95 33.15
C THR A 533 5.77 12.69 31.94
N HIS A 534 5.64 13.48 30.87
CA HIS A 534 6.45 13.31 29.67
C HIS A 534 7.93 13.68 29.88
N GLN A 535 8.25 14.61 30.79
CA GLN A 535 9.63 15.00 31.10
C GLN A 535 10.37 13.88 31.83
N VAL A 536 9.74 13.31 32.88
CA VAL A 536 10.33 12.21 33.64
C VAL A 536 10.39 10.94 32.79
N SER A 537 9.35 10.67 32.00
CA SER A 537 9.35 9.55 31.06
C SER A 537 10.47 9.71 30.04
N GLY A 538 10.67 10.90 29.47
CA GLY A 538 11.75 11.19 28.54
C GLY A 538 13.13 10.85 29.11
N LEU A 539 13.42 11.30 30.34
CA LEU A 539 14.66 10.92 31.04
C LEU A 539 14.79 9.41 31.22
N LEU A 540 13.76 8.74 31.72
CA LEU A 540 13.79 7.29 31.94
C LEU A 540 14.00 6.52 30.64
N TRP A 541 13.41 6.95 29.54
CA TRP A 541 13.65 6.40 28.21
C TRP A 541 15.09 6.60 27.76
N SER A 542 15.64 7.83 27.88
CA SER A 542 17.02 8.12 27.52
C SER A 542 18.03 7.32 28.34
N VAL A 543 17.77 7.10 29.63
CA VAL A 543 18.60 6.25 30.50
C VAL A 543 18.51 4.78 30.10
N ARG A 544 17.30 4.27 29.81
CA ARG A 544 17.10 2.88 29.42
C ARG A 544 17.69 2.56 28.05
N GLU A 545 17.62 3.51 27.12
CA GLU A 545 18.17 3.38 25.76
C GLU A 545 19.65 3.78 25.67
N ALA A 546 20.28 4.14 26.80
CA ALA A 546 21.69 4.45 26.84
C ALA A 546 22.53 3.23 26.42
N ARG A 547 23.37 3.41 25.39
CA ARG A 547 24.24 2.39 24.84
C ARG A 547 25.71 2.77 25.01
N PHE A 548 26.56 1.80 25.34
CA PHE A 548 28.01 2.01 25.35
C PHE A 548 28.60 1.88 23.95
N GLU A 549 29.71 2.57 23.74
CA GLU A 549 30.45 2.58 22.47
C GLU A 549 31.76 1.80 22.55
N GLY A 550 32.20 1.42 23.74
CA GLY A 550 33.47 0.73 23.94
C GLY A 550 33.78 0.45 25.40
N PHE A 551 34.97 -0.08 25.63
CA PHE A 551 35.51 -0.41 26.94
C PHE A 551 36.97 0.05 27.01
N PRO A 552 37.44 0.52 28.17
CA PRO A 552 38.86 0.74 28.36
C PRO A 552 39.59 -0.61 28.45
N GLU A 553 40.76 -0.72 27.83
CA GLU A 553 41.59 -1.94 27.87
C GLU A 553 41.95 -2.37 29.29
N GLN A 554 42.16 -1.39 30.16
CA GLN A 554 42.38 -1.57 31.60
C GLN A 554 41.44 -0.65 32.35
N ARG A 555 40.93 -1.10 33.51
CA ARG A 555 40.06 -0.27 34.34
C ARG A 555 40.82 0.98 34.81
N PRO A 556 40.35 2.20 34.48
CA PRO A 556 40.98 3.42 34.97
C PRO A 556 40.78 3.57 36.48
N SER A 557 41.64 4.38 37.10
CA SER A 557 41.47 4.77 38.51
C SER A 557 40.23 5.62 38.74
N ASP A 558 39.69 5.61 39.95
CA ASP A 558 38.51 6.41 40.31
C ASP A 558 38.72 7.91 40.05
N GLY A 559 39.95 8.41 40.24
CA GLY A 559 40.31 9.80 39.89
C GLY A 559 40.31 10.08 38.40
N GLU A 560 40.78 9.14 37.56
CA GLU A 560 40.73 9.29 36.09
C GLU A 560 39.31 9.24 35.55
N MET A 561 38.45 8.41 36.15
CA MET A 561 37.03 8.36 35.81
C MET A 561 36.25 9.58 36.30
N GLY A 562 36.81 10.37 37.23
CA GLY A 562 36.06 11.41 37.93
C GLY A 562 34.94 10.83 38.79
N ALA A 563 35.17 9.68 39.43
CA ALA A 563 34.16 8.97 40.21
C ALA A 563 33.70 9.72 41.47
N ASP A 564 34.57 10.57 42.03
CA ASP A 564 34.25 11.41 43.19
C ASP A 564 33.29 12.56 42.85
N SER A 565 33.25 12.98 41.58
CA SER A 565 32.39 14.05 41.10
C SER A 565 31.85 13.71 39.70
N PRO A 566 30.93 12.74 39.61
CA PRO A 566 30.38 12.34 38.32
C PRO A 566 29.58 13.49 37.70
N LYS A 567 29.67 13.62 36.37
CA LYS A 567 28.84 14.58 35.61
C LYS A 567 27.36 14.37 35.89
N PHE A 568 26.92 13.11 35.93
CA PHE A 568 25.67 12.73 36.56
C PHE A 568 25.73 11.30 37.10
N HIS A 569 24.93 11.04 38.13
CA HIS A 569 24.68 9.72 38.69
C HIS A 569 23.17 9.52 38.84
N ILE A 570 22.64 8.43 38.30
CA ILE A 570 21.22 8.13 38.23
C ILE A 570 21.00 6.75 38.85
N GLU A 571 20.10 6.68 39.83
CA GLU A 571 19.57 5.45 40.38
C GLU A 571 18.06 5.39 40.17
N VAL A 572 17.59 4.27 39.62
CA VAL A 572 16.17 4.03 39.33
C VAL A 572 15.65 2.95 40.27
N PHE A 573 14.46 3.17 40.84
CA PHE A 573 13.82 2.28 41.81
C PHE A 573 12.39 1.97 41.37
N GLU A 574 12.04 0.68 41.35
CA GLU A 574 10.66 0.20 41.19
C GLU A 574 9.97 0.12 42.55
N GLU A 575 10.28 -0.89 43.38
CA GLU A 575 9.80 -1.02 44.75
C GLU A 575 10.95 -1.27 45.74
N GLY A 576 10.85 -0.70 46.94
CA GLY A 576 11.82 -0.92 48.01
C GLY A 576 13.03 0.03 48.01
N LYS A 577 14.09 -0.40 48.71
CA LYS A 577 15.27 0.44 49.00
C LYS A 577 16.44 0.23 48.05
N GLN A 578 16.46 -0.86 47.28
CA GLN A 578 17.55 -1.13 46.34
C GLN A 578 17.18 -0.65 44.93
N PRO A 579 18.10 -0.01 44.20
CA PRO A 579 17.85 0.40 42.84
C PRO A 579 17.86 -0.81 41.90
N VAL A 580 16.99 -0.77 40.89
CA VAL A 580 16.93 -1.75 39.79
C VAL A 580 17.91 -1.41 38.67
N ALA A 581 18.40 -0.16 38.64
CA ALA A 581 19.39 0.30 37.68
C ALA A 581 20.21 1.46 38.26
N ARG A 582 21.53 1.43 38.04
CA ARG A 582 22.47 2.51 38.31
C ARG A 582 23.26 2.88 37.07
N MET A 583 23.38 4.17 36.82
CA MET A 583 24.23 4.71 35.76
C MET A 583 24.94 5.97 36.22
N SER A 584 26.25 5.99 36.10
CA SER A 584 27.10 7.14 36.39
C SER A 584 27.91 7.47 35.16
N VAL A 585 28.07 8.75 34.87
CA VAL A 585 28.97 9.24 33.82
C VAL A 585 29.91 10.27 34.43
N GLY A 586 31.20 10.11 34.20
CA GLY A 586 32.23 10.92 34.83
C GLY A 586 33.00 11.79 33.84
N ALA A 587 34.32 11.76 33.99
CA ALA A 587 35.26 12.55 33.22
C ALA A 587 35.30 12.14 31.74
N GLU A 588 35.80 13.06 30.93
CA GLU A 588 36.06 12.84 29.52
C GLU A 588 37.32 11.99 29.33
N VAL A 589 37.29 11.08 28.35
CA VAL A 589 38.40 10.20 28.04
C VAL A 589 39.49 11.05 27.38
N LYS A 590 40.65 11.22 28.04
CA LYS A 590 41.73 12.09 27.54
C LYS A 590 42.20 11.74 26.13
N ALA A 591 42.17 10.45 25.79
CA ALA A 591 42.61 9.94 24.50
C ALA A 591 41.57 10.12 23.38
N ASP A 592 40.29 10.32 23.72
CA ASP A 592 39.19 10.46 22.76
C ASP A 592 38.23 11.58 23.19
N PRO A 593 38.54 12.84 22.79
CA PRO A 593 37.69 13.99 23.09
C PRO A 593 36.31 13.82 22.43
N GLY A 594 35.30 13.52 23.24
CA GLY A 594 33.95 13.16 22.79
C GLY A 594 33.36 11.94 23.50
N LEU A 595 34.21 11.08 24.07
CA LEU A 595 33.80 9.95 24.91
C LEU A 595 33.96 10.28 26.40
N ARG A 596 33.09 9.72 27.23
CA ARG A 596 33.22 9.77 28.71
C ARG A 596 33.23 8.38 29.31
N TYR A 597 33.84 8.28 30.49
CA TYR A 597 33.74 7.09 31.31
C TYR A 597 32.33 6.96 31.89
N ALA A 598 31.74 5.77 31.77
CA ALA A 598 30.49 5.42 32.40
C ALA A 598 30.62 4.12 33.20
N TRP A 599 29.95 4.04 34.35
CA TRP A 599 29.93 2.87 35.22
C TRP A 599 28.59 2.77 35.95
N GLY A 600 28.28 1.59 36.48
CA GLY A 600 27.00 1.34 37.12
C GLY A 600 26.77 -0.15 37.28
N ASP A 601 25.65 -0.64 36.75
CA ASP A 601 25.36 -2.06 36.69
C ASP A 601 25.80 -2.67 35.33
N PRO A 602 26.43 -3.86 35.30
CA PRO A 602 26.91 -4.64 36.45
C PRO A 602 28.06 -3.95 37.17
N LYS A 603 28.07 -4.09 38.51
CA LYS A 603 29.04 -3.43 39.38
C LYS A 603 30.48 -3.75 38.99
N GLY A 604 31.27 -2.70 38.76
CA GLY A 604 32.72 -2.80 38.54
C GLY A 604 33.16 -2.79 37.07
N GLN A 605 32.22 -2.85 36.12
CA GLN A 605 32.51 -2.63 34.71
C GLN A 605 32.50 -1.13 34.38
N VAL A 606 33.46 -0.71 33.55
CA VAL A 606 33.58 0.64 33.03
C VAL A 606 33.45 0.61 31.52
N TYR A 607 32.80 1.62 30.96
CA TYR A 607 32.42 1.72 29.56
C TYR A 607 32.75 3.10 29.01
N PHE A 608 32.79 3.22 27.69
CA PHE A 608 32.77 4.50 26.99
C PHE A 608 31.38 4.85 26.50
N VAL A 609 31.01 6.12 26.60
CA VAL A 609 29.74 6.68 26.07
C VAL A 609 29.98 7.96 25.31
N GLY A 610 29.31 8.12 24.17
CA GLY A 610 29.47 9.29 23.31
C GLY A 610 28.61 10.50 23.66
N GLY A 611 29.07 11.66 23.18
CA GLY A 611 28.48 12.98 23.48
C GLY A 611 27.00 13.12 23.15
N LYS A 612 26.49 12.58 22.04
CA LYS A 612 25.07 12.74 21.64
C LYS A 612 24.09 12.16 22.65
N LEU A 613 24.37 10.95 23.15
CA LEU A 613 23.57 10.31 24.19
C LEU A 613 23.61 11.13 25.48
N LEU A 614 24.80 11.62 25.84
CA LEU A 614 25.00 12.45 27.03
C LEU A 614 24.31 13.81 26.95
N GLU A 615 24.29 14.42 25.76
CA GLU A 615 23.55 15.65 25.50
C GLU A 615 22.05 15.43 25.64
N GLN A 616 21.52 14.31 25.13
CA GLN A 616 20.11 13.95 25.32
C GLN A 616 19.77 13.82 26.81
N ILE A 617 20.50 12.99 27.55
CA ILE A 617 20.27 12.81 28.99
C ILE A 617 20.41 14.15 29.74
N SER A 618 21.42 14.96 29.39
CA SER A 618 21.60 16.29 30.01
C SER A 618 20.44 17.24 29.70
N ARG A 619 19.88 17.21 28.48
CA ARG A 619 18.69 18.00 28.13
C ARG A 619 17.46 17.53 28.92
N ASP A 620 17.27 16.23 29.05
CA ASP A 620 16.13 15.66 29.78
C ASP A 620 16.23 16.02 31.29
N ILE A 621 17.42 15.92 31.88
CA ILE A 621 17.71 16.38 33.24
C ILE A 621 17.43 17.90 33.40
N LYS A 622 17.84 18.72 32.43
CA LYS A 622 17.56 20.16 32.45
C LYS A 622 16.07 20.46 32.42
N SER A 623 15.27 19.69 31.69
CA SER A 623 13.82 19.92 31.58
C SER A 623 13.08 19.74 32.91
N ILE A 624 13.55 18.81 33.75
CA ILE A 624 12.96 18.55 35.08
C ILE A 624 13.57 19.44 36.18
N SER A 625 14.76 19.99 35.96
CA SER A 625 15.48 20.80 36.96
C SER A 625 14.70 22.07 37.37
N PRO A 626 14.92 22.60 38.60
CA PRO A 626 14.43 23.93 38.99
C PRO A 626 15.00 25.01 38.06
N SER A 627 14.23 26.03 37.69
CA SER A 627 14.78 27.14 36.90
C SER A 627 15.82 27.88 37.75
N SER A 628 17.06 28.01 37.28
CA SER A 628 18.00 28.96 37.88
C SER A 628 17.40 30.35 37.77
N ALA A 629 17.15 30.99 38.92
CA ALA A 629 16.84 32.41 38.98
C ALA A 629 17.97 33.18 38.26
N SER A 630 17.59 33.92 37.22
CA SER A 630 18.34 35.05 36.71
C SER A 630 18.59 36.02 37.87
N GLY A 631 19.85 36.21 38.25
CA GLY A 631 20.24 37.06 39.37
C GLY A 631 21.60 37.71 39.17
N GLU A 632 21.82 38.34 38.01
CA GLU A 632 22.75 39.47 37.94
C GLU A 632 21.98 40.72 38.39
N SER A 633 21.95 40.93 39.71
CA SER A 633 21.72 42.27 40.25
C SER A 633 23.03 43.04 40.10
N GLY A 634 23.07 43.99 39.17
CA GLY A 634 24.09 45.03 39.18
C GLY A 634 24.06 45.77 40.52
N SER A 635 25.16 45.73 41.27
CA SER A 635 25.45 46.73 42.28
C SER A 635 26.59 47.60 41.78
N GLY A 636 26.26 48.87 41.55
CA GLY A 636 27.23 49.93 41.38
C GLY A 636 28.10 50.10 42.65
N GLY A 637 29.33 50.55 42.39
CA GLY A 637 30.38 50.84 43.35
C GLY A 637 31.66 51.09 42.58
#